data_AF-A0AAV0D8C4-F1
#
_entry.id   AF-A0AAV0D8C4-F1
#
_cell.length_a   1.000
_cell.length_b   1.000
_cell.length_c   1.000
_cell.angle_alpha   90.00
_cell.angle_beta   90.00
_cell.angle_gamma   90.00
#
_symmetry.space_group_name_H-M   'P 1'
#
loop_
_entity.id
_entity.type
_entity.pdbx_description
1 polymer ?
#
loop_
_entity_poly.entity_id
_entity_poly.type
_entity_poly.pdbx_seq_one_letter_code
_entity_poly.pdbx_strand_id
1 'polypeptide(L)'
;MAASLRLSGLRANLKVAALVIFVLWICVAALYSLTKPISNGCIMTYMYPTYIPIPSPENVSSTKYGLYLYHEGWKKIDFEEHLKHLTGVPVLFIPGNGGSYKQVRSIAAESDRAYNGGPFEQSFYQEAFKTPGGGVQFDARSIPLPIKYACMLDWFAVDLEGEHSALDGRILEENTEYVVYSINRILDHYKESHDARVKEGANVSMNFPRSVILVGHSMGGFVARAATVHPHLRKYAVETVVTLSTPHQSPPLALQPSLGQYYAHVNHEWRKGYEVQTYRSGRYLSDPLLSHVVVISISGGYHDYQVRAKLESLDGIVPSTHGFMISSTCMKNVWLSMEHQVIMWCNQLVVQVSHTLLSLIDDKTHQPFMDVQRRLGIFTKMLQSAIPPNFDRIQHRQLPYQLFHVSSSNQKLSSGPEGSNFTCPRSTHWIDDGLERDLYIKTTTVTILAMDGRRRWLDIQKLGANGKGHFVFVTNLSPCSGVRLHLWPAKGILTSDISVNKRIVEVTSKMVNIPSGPAPRQIEPGSQTEQASPSSILWLHPTDMHEFRFLTISVAPRQTVSGRPPPATSMGVGQFFNPDEGEIELSPQSVIPMIYSQKDILLKEDHPLVINIWFSISLAILPVTMSVKTTGCGIQKSEFSADETGDMDISSLCKLRCFPPVAMAWDASSGLNVFPNLYSETIMVDSSPGVWSSKPGSEKTNVLLLIDPHCSYRTSFDVPITTAAGRFILLYFSQIFGFSIAVIFFALMRQAYAWEIDLPIPSLLSAVESNLRLPLPFISLALVPNFLVLLHSYLFSQPLASVISFIIISTICYLFANGLMLALIAISLLVFYIAATAHAFFKRRWRTFENNERLYFPQWFLSLSCAVLSSKVVRIITSHPSPVIALVAFPVVCLVHPALGLFLLLSSHAVSCHNALSSFLLASFRSHVQNEESRGGSGDGEMSKYRQHIPKYNGQSNKLVPLNENISSGLENVKSYAETQLEIFHHRHGLLILHLLATLMFLPSLVAWLQRIGVGQSFPWFLDSILIIGVLLHGICDPRPEFNFFFPFPGFKGQWEIKLSLAYLLAGYVSYLSGLALTPYTTFYAIATVGFVTFVFRVIQRDKGSSRKHSHHRQ
;
A
#
# COMPACT_ATOMS: atom_id res chain seq x y z
N MET A 1 -17.43 7.20 -50.66
CA MET A 1 -17.81 6.45 -49.44
C MET A 1 -16.78 5.38 -49.02
N ALA A 2 -16.29 4.50 -49.90
CA ALA A 2 -15.31 3.46 -49.55
C ALA A 2 -13.95 3.98 -49.03
N ALA A 3 -13.47 5.14 -49.50
CA ALA A 3 -12.26 5.80 -48.99
C ALA A 3 -12.44 6.35 -47.57
N SER A 4 -13.62 6.88 -47.24
CA SER A 4 -13.99 7.36 -45.90
C SER A 4 -14.04 6.22 -44.87
N LEU A 5 -14.56 5.05 -45.27
CA LEU A 5 -14.61 3.84 -44.43
C LEU A 5 -13.24 3.17 -44.21
N ARG A 6 -12.32 3.25 -45.19
CA ARG A 6 -10.92 2.82 -45.01
C ARG A 6 -10.15 3.75 -44.07
N LEU A 7 -10.37 5.06 -44.16
CA LEU A 7 -9.71 6.04 -43.32
C LEU A 7 -10.17 5.93 -41.84
N SER A 8 -11.45 5.64 -41.60
CA SER A 8 -11.98 5.41 -40.25
C SER A 8 -11.47 4.11 -39.62
N GLY A 9 -11.33 3.02 -40.40
CA GLY A 9 -10.73 1.76 -39.94
C GLY A 9 -9.24 1.88 -39.62
N LEU A 10 -8.48 2.58 -40.45
CA LEU A 10 -7.05 2.84 -40.21
C LEU A 10 -6.83 3.69 -38.94
N ARG A 11 -7.65 4.73 -38.74
CA ARG A 11 -7.62 5.59 -37.54
C ARG A 11 -7.96 4.82 -36.26
N ALA A 12 -8.88 3.85 -36.32
CA ALA A 12 -9.22 3.02 -35.16
C ALA A 12 -8.05 2.11 -34.77
N ASN A 13 -7.43 1.44 -35.73
CA ASN A 13 -6.28 0.55 -35.49
C ASN A 13 -5.07 1.31 -34.93
N LEU A 14 -4.82 2.55 -35.41
CA LEU A 14 -3.79 3.43 -34.89
C LEU A 14 -4.01 3.81 -33.41
N LYS A 15 -5.26 4.05 -33.00
CA LYS A 15 -5.60 4.37 -31.59
C LYS A 15 -5.35 3.19 -30.66
N VAL A 16 -5.73 1.99 -31.09
CA VAL A 16 -5.53 0.74 -30.33
C VAL A 16 -4.03 0.44 -30.19
N ALA A 17 -3.26 0.57 -31.27
CA ALA A 17 -1.81 0.41 -31.24
C ALA A 17 -1.13 1.43 -30.31
N ALA A 18 -1.54 2.70 -30.36
CA ALA A 18 -1.04 3.73 -29.46
C ALA A 18 -1.32 3.41 -27.98
N LEU A 19 -2.53 2.92 -27.67
CA LEU A 19 -2.89 2.49 -26.31
C LEU A 19 -1.99 1.35 -25.82
N VAL A 20 -1.76 0.32 -26.64
CA VAL A 20 -0.90 -0.82 -26.28
C VAL A 20 0.54 -0.36 -26.03
N ILE A 21 1.10 0.49 -26.91
CA ILE A 21 2.46 1.03 -26.74
C ILE A 21 2.56 1.84 -25.44
N PHE A 22 1.58 2.68 -25.16
CA PHE A 22 1.53 3.49 -23.95
C PHE A 22 1.49 2.63 -22.67
N VAL A 23 0.64 1.60 -22.63
CA VAL A 23 0.55 0.67 -21.50
C VAL A 23 1.87 -0.08 -21.29
N LEU A 24 2.47 -0.62 -22.36
CA LEU A 24 3.76 -1.31 -22.27
C LEU A 24 4.87 -0.38 -21.76
N TRP A 25 4.91 0.86 -22.21
CA TRP A 25 5.86 1.85 -21.74
C TRP A 25 5.70 2.16 -20.24
N ILE A 26 4.46 2.33 -19.75
CA ILE A 26 4.19 2.49 -18.31
C ILE A 26 4.64 1.26 -17.52
N CYS A 27 4.34 0.03 -18.00
CA CYS A 27 4.78 -1.19 -17.34
C CYS A 27 6.30 -1.27 -17.20
N VAL A 28 7.04 -0.91 -18.26
CA VAL A 28 8.51 -0.89 -18.23
C VAL A 28 9.04 0.20 -17.29
N ALA A 29 8.46 1.41 -17.32
CA ALA A 29 8.84 2.51 -16.45
C ALA A 29 8.59 2.18 -14.97
N ALA A 30 7.45 1.55 -14.68
CA ALA A 30 7.11 1.06 -13.35
C ALA A 30 8.06 -0.02 -12.87
N LEU A 31 8.35 -1.03 -13.71
CA LEU A 31 9.30 -2.09 -13.39
C LEU A 31 10.69 -1.51 -13.05
N TYR A 32 11.18 -0.58 -13.88
CA TYR A 32 12.43 0.12 -13.61
C TYR A 32 12.42 0.82 -12.25
N SER A 33 11.36 1.55 -11.92
CA SER A 33 11.22 2.22 -10.63
C SER A 33 11.19 1.26 -9.44
N LEU A 34 10.49 0.13 -9.55
CA LEU A 34 10.35 -0.85 -8.47
C LEU A 34 11.64 -1.65 -8.23
N THR A 35 12.50 -1.76 -9.24
CA THR A 35 13.83 -2.40 -9.12
C THR A 35 14.92 -1.46 -8.63
N LYS A 36 14.65 -0.14 -8.55
CA LYS A 36 15.65 0.84 -8.13
C LYS A 36 15.77 0.82 -6.60
N PRO A 37 16.98 0.62 -6.03
CA PRO A 37 17.17 0.62 -4.58
C PRO A 37 16.91 2.01 -4.00
N ILE A 38 16.36 2.04 -2.78
CA ILE A 38 16.07 3.26 -2.03
C ILE A 38 17.15 3.46 -0.95
N SER A 39 17.57 4.72 -0.74
CA SER A 39 18.38 5.07 0.43
C SER A 39 17.46 5.32 1.63
N ASN A 40 17.56 4.50 2.68
CA ASN A 40 16.59 4.52 3.78
C ASN A 40 16.98 5.39 4.98
N GLY A 41 18.08 6.14 4.92
CA GLY A 41 18.53 7.03 6.01
C GLY A 41 18.76 6.36 7.38
N CYS A 42 18.58 5.04 7.46
CA CYS A 42 18.49 4.33 8.71
C CYS A 42 19.84 3.75 9.14
N ILE A 43 20.13 3.85 10.44
CA ILE A 43 21.33 3.31 11.06
C ILE A 43 21.13 1.81 11.28
N MET A 44 22.16 1.02 10.96
CA MET A 44 22.16 -0.43 11.18
C MET A 44 22.22 -0.78 12.67
N THR A 45 21.54 -1.86 13.04
CA THR A 45 21.62 -2.47 14.38
C THR A 45 22.64 -3.61 14.38
N TYR A 46 23.41 -3.75 15.46
CA TYR A 46 24.42 -4.81 15.64
C TYR A 46 24.12 -5.64 16.89
N MET A 47 24.38 -6.94 16.86
CA MET A 47 24.00 -7.87 17.94
C MET A 47 24.82 -9.16 17.94
N TYR A 48 24.78 -9.89 19.06
CA TYR A 48 25.37 -11.22 19.23
C TYR A 48 24.26 -12.23 19.60
N PRO A 49 23.49 -12.72 18.61
CA PRO A 49 22.28 -13.49 18.87
C PRO A 49 22.56 -14.96 19.18
N THR A 50 21.99 -15.47 20.27
CA THR A 50 21.88 -16.91 20.58
C THR A 50 20.39 -17.29 20.64
N TYR A 51 20.03 -18.45 20.07
CA TYR A 51 18.64 -18.94 20.04
C TYR A 51 18.54 -20.26 20.80
N ILE A 52 17.79 -20.25 21.89
CA ILE A 52 17.58 -21.37 22.80
C ILE A 52 16.28 -22.07 22.39
N PRO A 53 16.30 -23.33 21.93
CA PRO A 53 15.08 -24.03 21.53
C PRO A 53 14.19 -24.31 22.75
N ILE A 54 12.88 -24.07 22.62
CA ILE A 54 11.89 -24.41 23.65
C ILE A 54 11.36 -25.82 23.41
N PRO A 55 11.51 -26.76 24.36
CA PRO A 55 11.11 -28.14 24.16
C PRO A 55 9.58 -28.26 24.06
N SER A 56 9.11 -29.04 23.08
CA SER A 56 7.70 -29.42 22.96
C SER A 56 7.38 -30.62 23.86
N PRO A 57 6.15 -30.72 24.41
CA PRO A 57 5.73 -31.90 25.18
C PRO A 57 5.79 -33.16 24.32
N GLU A 58 6.13 -34.31 24.92
CA GLU A 58 6.27 -35.61 24.22
C GLU A 58 5.04 -36.03 23.40
N ASN A 59 3.85 -35.52 23.76
CA ASN A 59 2.58 -35.82 23.09
C ASN A 59 2.29 -34.98 21.83
N VAL A 60 3.14 -34.00 21.48
CA VAL A 60 2.94 -33.11 20.33
C VAL A 60 3.98 -33.43 19.25
N SER A 61 3.59 -34.19 18.21
CA SER A 61 4.52 -34.68 17.18
C SER A 61 4.82 -33.69 16.05
N SER A 62 4.37 -32.44 16.13
CA SER A 62 4.61 -31.47 15.04
C SER A 62 6.05 -30.97 15.08
N THR A 63 6.93 -31.64 14.34
CA THR A 63 8.32 -31.22 14.09
C THR A 63 8.42 -30.10 13.05
N LYS A 64 7.28 -29.62 12.51
CA LYS A 64 7.26 -28.69 11.37
C LYS A 64 7.74 -27.30 11.74
N TYR A 65 7.30 -26.77 12.88
CA TYR A 65 7.57 -25.40 13.30
C TYR A 65 8.31 -25.39 14.64
N GLY A 66 9.12 -24.36 14.86
CA GLY A 66 9.96 -24.21 16.05
C GLY A 66 9.56 -23.04 16.94
N LEU A 67 9.97 -23.09 18.20
CA LEU A 67 9.87 -21.99 19.15
C LEU A 67 11.23 -21.78 19.81
N TYR A 68 11.74 -20.55 19.78
CA TYR A 68 13.06 -20.21 20.30
C TYR A 68 12.96 -19.03 21.28
N LEU A 69 13.77 -19.05 22.33
CA LEU A 69 14.06 -17.90 23.18
C LEU A 69 15.35 -17.24 22.71
N TYR A 70 15.31 -15.93 22.51
CA TYR A 70 16.46 -15.11 22.16
C TYR A 70 17.30 -14.80 23.40
N HIS A 71 18.63 -14.90 23.27
CA HIS A 71 19.60 -14.47 24.27
C HIS A 71 20.67 -13.59 23.62
N GLU A 72 20.92 -12.41 24.18
CA GLU A 72 21.99 -11.51 23.74
C GLU A 72 23.30 -11.85 24.46
N GLY A 73 24.35 -12.13 23.68
CA GLY A 73 25.69 -12.30 24.24
C GLY A 73 26.55 -13.30 23.47
N TRP A 74 27.86 -13.15 23.62
CA TRP A 74 28.88 -14.01 23.01
C TRP A 74 29.32 -15.18 23.90
N LYS A 75 28.92 -15.17 25.18
CA LYS A 75 29.29 -16.23 26.14
C LYS A 75 28.45 -17.49 25.89
N LYS A 76 29.09 -18.65 25.99
CA LYS A 76 28.37 -19.93 25.97
C LYS A 76 27.53 -20.07 27.23
N ILE A 77 26.25 -20.38 27.06
CA ILE A 77 25.27 -20.58 28.14
C ILE A 77 24.77 -22.03 28.13
N ASP A 78 24.41 -22.56 29.29
CA ASP A 78 23.66 -23.81 29.40
C ASP A 78 22.17 -23.49 29.19
N PHE A 79 21.58 -24.11 28.17
CA PHE A 79 20.20 -23.85 27.77
C PHE A 79 19.20 -24.35 28.81
N GLU A 80 19.42 -25.53 29.39
CA GLU A 80 18.50 -26.12 30.37
C GLU A 80 18.52 -25.33 31.68
N GLU A 81 19.70 -24.87 32.10
CA GLU A 81 19.83 -24.00 33.27
C GLU A 81 19.18 -22.64 33.02
N HIS A 82 19.42 -22.03 31.85
CA HIS A 82 18.83 -20.73 31.51
C HIS A 82 17.29 -20.76 31.51
N LEU A 83 16.70 -21.80 30.93
CA LEU A 83 15.26 -22.00 30.88
C LEU A 83 14.61 -22.24 32.26
N LYS A 84 15.36 -22.76 33.24
CA LYS A 84 14.88 -22.88 34.63
C LYS A 84 14.79 -21.55 35.35
N HIS A 85 15.54 -20.53 34.93
CA HIS A 85 15.68 -19.26 35.64
C HIS A 85 14.99 -18.05 34.97
N LEU A 86 13.94 -18.26 34.16
CA LEU A 86 13.21 -17.18 33.49
C LEU A 86 12.54 -16.21 34.48
N THR A 87 12.89 -14.93 34.42
CA THR A 87 12.38 -13.86 35.31
C THR A 87 11.75 -12.70 34.57
N GLY A 88 11.90 -12.62 33.25
CA GLY A 88 11.42 -11.51 32.44
C GLY A 88 9.93 -11.58 32.12
N VAL A 89 9.49 -10.58 31.35
CA VAL A 89 8.14 -10.55 30.76
C VAL A 89 8.20 -11.15 29.35
N PRO A 90 7.37 -12.16 29.03
CA PRO A 90 7.42 -12.82 27.74
C PRO A 90 6.88 -11.93 26.62
N VAL A 91 7.69 -11.82 25.57
CA VAL A 91 7.33 -11.20 24.30
C VAL A 91 7.46 -12.25 23.20
N LEU A 92 6.41 -12.48 22.41
CA LEU A 92 6.45 -13.40 21.28
C LEU A 92 6.53 -12.63 19.97
N PHE A 93 7.65 -12.79 19.28
CA PHE A 93 7.86 -12.33 17.93
C PHE A 93 7.32 -13.31 16.89
N ILE A 94 6.57 -12.79 15.93
CA ILE A 94 5.99 -13.55 14.81
C ILE A 94 6.53 -12.98 13.49
N PRO A 95 7.30 -13.78 12.71
CA PRO A 95 7.92 -13.31 11.48
C PRO A 95 6.90 -13.09 10.35
N GLY A 96 7.33 -12.29 9.38
CA GLY A 96 6.53 -11.99 8.19
C GLY A 96 6.50 -13.10 7.14
N ASN A 97 5.91 -12.79 5.99
CA ASN A 97 5.88 -13.67 4.83
C ASN A 97 7.31 -14.05 4.38
N GLY A 98 7.62 -15.35 4.29
CA GLY A 98 8.98 -15.80 3.96
C GLY A 98 10.04 -15.45 5.01
N GLY A 99 9.62 -14.98 6.19
CA GLY A 99 10.50 -14.48 7.24
C GLY A 99 11.06 -15.57 8.14
N SER A 100 12.23 -15.33 8.70
CA SER A 100 12.84 -16.18 9.72
C SER A 100 12.56 -15.63 11.11
N TYR A 101 12.41 -16.51 12.10
CA TYR A 101 12.40 -16.16 13.53
C TYR A 101 13.58 -15.25 13.93
N LYS A 102 14.70 -15.32 13.20
CA LYS A 102 15.90 -14.49 13.41
C LYS A 102 15.69 -13.00 13.14
N GLN A 103 14.56 -12.58 12.54
CA GLN A 103 14.22 -11.16 12.37
C GLN A 103 14.08 -10.43 13.72
N VAL A 104 13.79 -11.16 14.80
CA VAL A 104 13.66 -10.60 16.17
C VAL A 104 14.96 -9.98 16.70
N ARG A 105 16.12 -10.38 16.17
CA ARG A 105 17.44 -10.10 16.75
C ARG A 105 17.70 -8.63 17.07
N SER A 106 17.29 -7.72 16.19
CA SER A 106 17.57 -6.30 16.36
C SER A 106 16.80 -5.75 17.55
N ILE A 107 15.50 -6.06 17.64
CA ILE A 107 14.64 -5.54 18.71
C ILE A 107 14.90 -6.22 20.06
N ALA A 108 15.24 -7.50 20.04
CA ALA A 108 15.64 -8.20 21.26
C ALA A 108 16.98 -7.68 21.80
N ALA A 109 17.98 -7.46 20.94
CA ALA A 109 19.27 -6.90 21.34
C ALA A 109 19.15 -5.45 21.85
N GLU A 110 18.37 -4.60 21.19
CA GLU A 110 18.12 -3.23 21.68
C GLU A 110 17.30 -3.24 22.98
N SER A 111 16.38 -4.19 23.18
CA SER A 111 15.64 -4.34 24.44
C SER A 111 16.56 -4.71 25.60
N ASP A 112 17.50 -5.64 25.41
CA ASP A 112 18.52 -5.98 26.42
C ASP A 112 19.42 -4.77 26.73
N ARG A 113 19.91 -4.08 25.69
CA ARG A 113 20.74 -2.88 25.85
C ARG A 113 19.99 -1.73 26.54
N ALA A 114 18.72 -1.53 26.22
CA ALA A 114 17.87 -0.53 26.87
C ALA A 114 17.59 -0.87 28.35
N TYR A 115 17.35 -2.14 28.67
CA TYR A 115 17.17 -2.58 30.06
C TYR A 115 18.43 -2.32 30.89
N ASN A 116 19.60 -2.68 30.36
CA ASN A 116 20.89 -2.49 31.01
C ASN A 116 21.33 -1.02 31.09
N GLY A 117 21.03 -0.22 30.06
CA GLY A 117 21.37 1.21 29.98
C GLY A 117 20.41 2.15 30.72
N GLY A 118 19.17 1.72 30.95
CA GLY A 118 18.13 2.51 31.60
C GLY A 118 17.32 3.40 30.64
N PRO A 119 16.27 4.08 31.15
CA PRO A 119 15.42 4.96 30.35
C PRO A 119 16.16 6.19 29.79
N PHE A 120 15.65 6.78 28.70
CA PHE A 120 16.14 8.08 28.23
C PHE A 120 16.07 9.16 29.32
N GLU A 121 16.97 10.14 29.27
CA GLU A 121 16.95 11.28 30.19
C GLU A 121 15.57 11.96 30.22
N GLN A 122 15.12 12.40 31.40
CA GLN A 122 13.77 12.95 31.56
C GLN A 122 13.53 14.22 30.72
N SER A 123 14.59 14.97 30.43
CA SER A 123 14.62 16.09 29.48
C SER A 123 14.25 15.69 28.05
N PHE A 124 14.56 14.45 27.65
CA PHE A 124 14.23 13.86 26.35
C PHE A 124 12.73 13.59 26.18
N TYR A 125 12.01 13.43 27.30
CA TYR A 125 10.55 13.27 27.33
C TYR A 125 9.79 14.58 27.61
N GLN A 126 10.48 15.66 28.01
CA GLN A 126 9.88 16.97 28.25
C GLN A 126 9.60 17.69 26.92
N GLU A 127 8.46 17.36 26.32
CA GLU A 127 7.91 18.11 25.18
C GLU A 127 6.45 18.46 25.43
N ALA A 128 6.03 19.57 24.84
CA ALA A 128 4.73 20.21 24.97
C ALA A 128 3.57 19.36 24.44
N PHE A 129 3.22 18.28 25.13
CA PHE A 129 2.05 17.49 24.79
C PHE A 129 0.77 18.28 25.10
N LYS A 130 -0.05 18.46 24.06
CA LYS A 130 -1.49 18.73 24.17
C LYS A 130 -2.23 17.58 23.53
N THR A 131 -3.14 16.98 24.29
CA THR A 131 -4.09 15.95 23.85
C THR A 131 -4.78 16.32 22.53
N PRO A 132 -4.95 15.37 21.59
CA PRO A 132 -5.87 15.54 20.47
C PRO A 132 -7.30 15.57 21.04
N GLY A 133 -8.00 16.68 20.85
CA GLY A 133 -9.44 16.75 21.15
C GLY A 133 -10.20 15.85 20.18
N GLY A 134 -10.80 14.79 20.70
CA GLY A 134 -11.67 13.85 19.97
C GLY A 134 -11.62 12.44 20.54
N GLY A 135 -12.08 12.24 21.78
CA GLY A 135 -12.17 10.92 22.45
C GLY A 135 -11.45 10.89 23.79
N VAL A 136 -12.21 10.66 24.88
CA VAL A 136 -11.86 10.51 26.30
C VAL A 136 -10.79 11.48 26.86
N GLN A 137 -11.24 12.29 27.83
CA GLN A 137 -10.46 13.27 28.58
C GLN A 137 -9.43 12.58 29.51
N PHE A 138 -8.36 12.01 28.95
CA PHE A 138 -7.26 11.43 29.71
C PHE A 138 -6.04 12.36 29.67
N ASP A 139 -5.61 12.86 30.83
CA ASP A 139 -4.43 13.73 30.93
C ASP A 139 -3.14 12.89 30.92
N ALA A 140 -2.64 12.56 29.71
CA ALA A 140 -1.40 11.80 29.54
C ALA A 140 -0.16 12.42 30.23
N ARG A 141 -0.26 13.67 30.71
CA ARG A 141 0.77 14.35 31.51
C ARG A 141 0.97 13.70 32.88
N SER A 142 -0.04 13.04 33.44
CA SER A 142 0.01 12.44 34.77
C SER A 142 0.61 11.03 34.82
N ILE A 143 0.93 10.40 33.68
CA ILE A 143 1.56 9.07 33.67
C ILE A 143 3.07 9.24 33.92
N PRO A 144 3.59 8.86 35.11
CA PRO A 144 5.02 8.87 35.36
C PRO A 144 5.68 7.80 34.48
N LEU A 145 6.72 8.20 33.74
CA LEU A 145 7.60 7.23 33.08
C LEU A 145 8.58 6.67 34.12
N PRO A 146 9.00 5.41 34.00
CA PRO A 146 9.92 4.80 34.95
C PRO A 146 11.28 5.50 34.94
N ILE A 147 11.90 5.65 36.11
CA ILE A 147 13.29 6.11 36.27
C ILE A 147 14.27 4.95 36.01
N LYS A 148 13.81 3.71 36.25
CA LYS A 148 14.50 2.46 35.94
C LYS A 148 13.48 1.44 35.46
N TYR A 149 13.84 0.60 34.50
CA TYR A 149 12.98 -0.49 34.04
C TYR A 149 12.89 -1.59 35.09
N ALA A 150 11.67 -2.03 35.39
CA ALA A 150 11.37 -2.99 36.45
C ALA A 150 11.83 -4.41 36.13
N CYS A 151 11.68 -4.81 34.86
CA CYS A 151 11.93 -6.17 34.42
C CYS A 151 12.45 -6.17 32.97
N MET A 152 13.25 -7.19 32.63
CA MET A 152 13.70 -7.41 31.26
C MET A 152 12.57 -8.02 30.40
N LEU A 153 12.72 -7.94 29.08
CA LEU A 153 11.82 -8.60 28.13
C LEU A 153 12.47 -9.90 27.63
N ASP A 154 11.81 -11.02 27.86
CA ASP A 154 12.24 -12.32 27.36
C ASP A 154 11.63 -12.53 25.98
N TRP A 155 12.44 -12.37 24.93
CA TRP A 155 12.00 -12.43 23.54
C TRP A 155 11.96 -13.85 23.02
N PHE A 156 10.76 -14.39 22.87
CA PHE A 156 10.50 -15.62 22.13
C PHE A 156 10.27 -15.31 20.64
N ALA A 157 10.58 -16.25 19.76
CA ALA A 157 10.31 -16.14 18.34
C ALA A 157 9.85 -17.49 17.78
N VAL A 158 8.76 -17.48 17.01
CA VAL A 158 8.29 -18.67 16.28
C VAL A 158 9.06 -18.83 14.98
N ASP A 159 9.47 -20.05 14.67
CA ASP A 159 10.02 -20.45 13.38
C ASP A 159 8.94 -21.12 12.55
N LEU A 160 8.50 -20.41 11.51
CA LEU A 160 7.44 -20.83 10.59
C LEU A 160 8.03 -21.35 9.27
N GLU A 161 9.27 -21.84 9.29
CA GLU A 161 10.01 -22.42 8.14
C GLU A 161 10.13 -21.48 6.93
N GLY A 162 9.98 -20.16 7.15
CA GLY A 162 10.00 -19.18 6.07
C GLY A 162 8.91 -19.43 5.02
N GLU A 163 7.75 -19.94 5.40
CA GLU A 163 6.66 -20.18 4.46
C GLU A 163 6.07 -18.87 3.91
N HIS A 164 5.64 -18.90 2.64
CA HIS A 164 5.04 -17.76 1.96
C HIS A 164 3.56 -17.52 2.35
N SER A 165 3.34 -17.17 3.62
CA SER A 165 2.02 -16.97 4.23
C SER A 165 1.17 -15.83 3.63
N ALA A 166 1.76 -14.90 2.88
CA ALA A 166 1.01 -13.86 2.17
C ALA A 166 0.30 -14.38 0.90
N LEU A 167 0.70 -15.56 0.41
CA LEU A 167 0.28 -16.07 -0.88
C LEU A 167 -0.78 -17.17 -0.79
N ASP A 168 -1.00 -17.71 0.41
CA ASP A 168 -1.96 -18.80 0.62
C ASP A 168 -2.67 -18.75 1.99
N GLY A 169 -4.01 -18.84 1.96
CA GLY A 169 -4.86 -18.75 3.15
C GLY A 169 -4.70 -19.92 4.12
N ARG A 170 -4.42 -21.13 3.63
CA ARG A 170 -4.24 -22.32 4.48
C ARG A 170 -2.96 -22.23 5.31
N ILE A 171 -1.90 -21.72 4.69
CA ILE A 171 -0.62 -21.47 5.37
C ILE A 171 -0.82 -20.51 6.53
N LEU A 172 -1.58 -19.45 6.30
CA LEU A 172 -1.80 -18.41 7.29
C LEU A 172 -2.64 -18.91 8.49
N GLU A 173 -3.59 -19.80 8.24
CA GLU A 173 -4.37 -20.51 9.27
C GLU A 173 -3.49 -21.45 10.09
N GLU A 174 -2.67 -22.30 9.46
CA GLU A 174 -1.73 -23.21 10.15
C GLU A 174 -0.70 -22.43 11.01
N ASN A 175 -0.19 -21.31 10.51
CA ASN A 175 0.68 -20.42 11.27
C ASN A 175 -0.05 -19.85 12.51
N THR A 176 -1.35 -19.56 12.38
CA THR A 176 -2.18 -19.08 13.49
C THR A 176 -2.36 -20.15 14.57
N GLU A 177 -2.65 -21.38 14.16
CA GLU A 177 -2.77 -22.53 15.08
C GLU A 177 -1.46 -22.76 15.85
N TYR A 178 -0.32 -22.71 15.16
CA TYR A 178 0.98 -22.88 15.81
C TYR A 178 1.32 -21.74 16.77
N VAL A 179 1.04 -20.48 16.41
CA VAL A 179 1.25 -19.34 17.31
C VAL A 179 0.40 -19.45 18.57
N VAL A 180 -0.85 -19.90 18.47
CA VAL A 180 -1.71 -20.15 19.65
C VAL A 180 -1.11 -21.23 20.55
N TYR A 181 -0.58 -22.31 19.95
CA TYR A 181 0.17 -23.32 20.69
C TYR A 181 1.41 -22.72 21.38
N SER A 182 2.21 -21.91 20.68
CA SER A 182 3.40 -21.25 21.23
C SER A 182 3.07 -20.35 22.42
N ILE A 183 2.01 -19.55 22.35
CA ILE A 183 1.59 -18.67 23.46
C ILE A 183 1.28 -19.52 24.70
N ASN A 184 0.49 -20.58 24.55
CA ASN A 184 0.17 -21.48 25.65
C ASN A 184 1.42 -22.17 26.21
N ARG A 185 2.33 -22.61 25.33
CA ARG A 185 3.58 -23.28 25.72
C ARG A 185 4.51 -22.35 26.49
N ILE A 186 4.64 -21.08 26.10
CA ILE A 186 5.43 -20.08 26.82
C ILE A 186 4.90 -19.93 28.25
N LEU A 187 3.59 -19.73 28.42
CA LEU A 187 2.97 -19.57 29.73
C LEU A 187 3.15 -20.82 30.62
N ASP A 188 3.06 -22.02 30.04
CA ASP A 188 3.36 -23.27 30.74
C ASP A 188 4.81 -23.35 31.18
N HIS A 189 5.73 -22.90 30.33
CA HIS A 189 7.16 -22.94 30.63
C HIS A 189 7.56 -21.97 31.75
N TYR A 190 6.94 -20.79 31.83
CA TYR A 190 7.13 -19.90 32.98
C TYR A 190 6.64 -20.51 34.30
N LYS A 191 5.56 -21.29 34.24
CA LYS A 191 5.09 -22.04 35.40
C LYS A 191 6.09 -23.14 35.80
N GLU A 192 6.58 -23.91 34.83
CA GLU A 192 7.62 -24.93 35.04
C GLU A 192 8.90 -24.34 35.66
N SER A 193 9.37 -23.21 35.12
CA SER A 193 10.53 -22.46 35.64
C SER A 193 10.29 -21.96 37.07
N HIS A 194 9.11 -21.40 37.34
CA HIS A 194 8.74 -20.98 38.70
C HIS A 194 8.79 -22.16 39.69
N ASP A 195 8.17 -23.28 39.34
CA ASP A 195 8.14 -24.48 40.19
C ASP A 195 9.55 -25.06 40.41
N ALA A 196 10.43 -25.02 39.40
CA ALA A 196 11.83 -25.46 39.51
C ALA A 196 12.61 -24.60 40.50
N ARG A 197 12.51 -23.27 40.41
CA ARG A 197 13.19 -22.36 41.34
C ARG A 197 12.70 -22.49 42.78
N VAL A 198 11.39 -22.71 42.96
CA VAL A 198 10.82 -22.96 44.30
C VAL A 198 11.41 -24.24 44.90
N LYS A 199 11.57 -25.30 44.10
CA LYS A 199 12.22 -26.55 44.54
C LYS A 199 13.70 -26.35 44.88
N GLU A 200 14.39 -25.43 44.19
CA GLU A 200 15.79 -25.07 44.44
C GLU A 200 15.98 -24.10 45.63
N GLY A 201 14.90 -23.75 46.35
CA GLY A 201 14.95 -22.96 47.58
C GLY A 201 14.97 -21.45 47.36
N ALA A 202 14.61 -20.97 46.16
CA ALA A 202 14.47 -19.54 45.91
C ALA A 202 13.29 -18.95 46.71
N ASN A 203 13.48 -17.76 47.29
CA ASN A 203 12.45 -17.07 48.06
C ASN A 203 11.50 -16.33 47.08
N VAL A 204 10.62 -17.07 46.40
CA VAL A 204 9.84 -16.54 45.27
C VAL A 204 8.57 -15.83 45.75
N SER A 205 8.67 -14.55 46.08
CA SER A 205 7.51 -13.66 46.29
C SER A 205 6.85 -13.19 44.98
N MET A 206 7.46 -13.54 43.84
CA MET A 206 7.17 -12.99 42.52
C MET A 206 6.24 -13.93 41.72
N ASN A 207 5.08 -13.43 41.30
CA ASN A 207 4.17 -14.18 40.44
C ASN A 207 4.76 -14.36 39.04
N PHE A 208 4.54 -15.53 38.44
CA PHE A 208 4.91 -15.77 37.04
C PHE A 208 3.94 -15.08 36.07
N PRO A 209 4.38 -14.76 34.84
CA PRO A 209 3.57 -14.09 33.83
C PRO A 209 2.27 -14.82 33.46
N ARG A 210 1.19 -14.06 33.27
CA ARG A 210 -0.13 -14.57 32.86
C ARG A 210 -0.49 -14.25 31.42
N SER A 211 0.22 -13.31 30.81
CA SER A 211 0.00 -12.84 29.45
C SER A 211 1.32 -12.71 28.70
N VAL A 212 1.26 -12.84 27.37
CA VAL A 212 2.38 -12.65 26.44
C VAL A 212 2.12 -11.41 25.60
N ILE A 213 3.13 -10.54 25.45
CA ILE A 213 3.05 -9.41 24.51
C ILE A 213 3.33 -9.97 23.10
N LEU A 214 2.46 -9.70 22.14
CA LEU A 214 2.68 -10.14 20.76
C LEU A 214 3.31 -9.02 19.94
N VAL A 215 4.38 -9.34 19.21
CA VAL A 215 5.01 -8.45 18.23
C VAL A 215 5.08 -9.15 16.89
N GLY A 216 4.31 -8.67 15.92
CA GLY A 216 4.25 -9.30 14.59
C GLY A 216 4.74 -8.38 13.49
N HIS A 217 5.55 -8.91 12.57
CA HIS A 217 5.96 -8.20 11.36
C HIS A 217 5.17 -8.68 10.15
N SER A 218 4.71 -7.75 9.29
CA SER A 218 4.03 -8.11 8.04
C SER A 218 2.86 -9.08 8.29
N MET A 219 2.79 -10.19 7.57
CA MET A 219 1.81 -11.25 7.79
C MET A 219 1.83 -11.82 9.23
N GLY A 220 2.96 -11.78 9.93
CA GLY A 220 3.07 -12.20 11.33
C GLY A 220 2.24 -11.33 12.28
N GLY A 221 2.07 -10.03 11.98
CA GLY A 221 1.14 -9.17 12.73
C GLY A 221 -0.33 -9.50 12.49
N PHE A 222 -0.67 -9.93 11.27
CA PHE A 222 -2.00 -10.45 10.98
C PHE A 222 -2.24 -11.78 11.72
N VAL A 223 -1.25 -12.68 11.74
CA VAL A 223 -1.29 -13.93 12.53
C VAL A 223 -1.46 -13.63 14.03
N ALA A 224 -0.75 -12.64 14.57
CA ALA A 224 -0.91 -12.21 15.97
C ALA A 224 -2.37 -11.85 16.29
N ARG A 225 -3.01 -11.10 15.40
CA ARG A 225 -4.41 -10.73 15.53
C ARG A 225 -5.35 -11.92 15.39
N ALA A 226 -5.10 -12.81 14.42
CA ALA A 226 -5.89 -14.02 14.23
C ALA A 226 -5.81 -14.93 15.47
N ALA A 227 -4.61 -15.07 16.05
CA ALA A 227 -4.38 -15.86 17.26
C ALA A 227 -5.16 -15.31 18.47
N THR A 228 -5.28 -13.98 18.59
CA THR A 228 -5.97 -13.30 19.71
C THR A 228 -7.46 -13.64 19.79
N VAL A 229 -8.12 -13.89 18.64
CA VAL A 229 -9.55 -14.27 18.57
C VAL A 229 -9.75 -15.76 18.38
N HIS A 230 -8.67 -16.55 18.44
CA HIS A 230 -8.73 -17.98 18.19
C HIS A 230 -9.38 -18.75 19.37
N PRO A 231 -10.29 -19.71 19.11
CA PRO A 231 -11.07 -20.38 20.16
C PRO A 231 -10.24 -21.20 21.15
N HIS A 232 -9.04 -21.66 20.75
CA HIS A 232 -8.13 -22.42 21.61
C HIS A 232 -7.14 -21.57 22.42
N LEU A 233 -7.18 -20.24 22.30
CA LEU A 233 -6.34 -19.36 23.11
C LEU A 233 -6.88 -19.26 24.54
N ARG A 234 -5.99 -19.35 25.55
CA ARG A 234 -6.35 -19.12 26.95
C ARG A 234 -6.86 -17.69 27.14
N LYS A 235 -7.93 -17.52 27.93
CA LYS A 235 -8.48 -16.19 28.24
C LYS A 235 -7.41 -15.31 28.91
N TYR A 236 -7.34 -14.03 28.52
CA TYR A 236 -6.37 -13.05 29.02
C TYR A 236 -4.89 -13.40 28.75
N ALA A 237 -4.60 -14.38 27.90
CA ALA A 237 -3.22 -14.73 27.55
C ALA A 237 -2.53 -13.66 26.69
N VAL A 238 -3.29 -12.75 26.07
CA VAL A 238 -2.78 -11.66 25.24
C VAL A 238 -3.54 -10.39 25.58
N GLU A 239 -2.82 -9.35 26.00
CA GLU A 239 -3.40 -8.04 26.33
C GLU A 239 -2.83 -6.89 25.50
N THR A 240 -1.68 -7.11 24.84
CA THR A 240 -0.97 -6.10 24.05
C THR A 240 -0.44 -6.73 22.77
N VAL A 241 -0.78 -6.13 21.64
CA VAL A 241 -0.32 -6.52 20.31
C VAL A 241 0.33 -5.31 19.65
N VAL A 242 1.58 -5.45 19.23
CA VAL A 242 2.29 -4.45 18.43
C VAL A 242 2.56 -5.05 17.05
N THR A 243 2.18 -4.35 16.00
CA THR A 243 2.38 -4.84 14.62
C THR A 243 3.24 -3.88 13.83
N LEU A 244 4.19 -4.41 13.07
CA LEU A 244 5.13 -3.67 12.23
C LEU A 244 4.82 -3.95 10.75
N SER A 245 4.57 -2.91 9.94
CA SER A 245 4.29 -3.02 8.50
C SER A 245 3.22 -4.09 8.15
N THR A 246 2.14 -4.16 8.92
CA THR A 246 1.20 -5.31 8.87
C THR A 246 -0.07 -5.00 8.06
N PRO A 247 -0.43 -5.81 7.05
CA PRO A 247 -1.68 -5.62 6.31
C PRO A 247 -2.87 -6.08 7.16
N HIS A 248 -3.61 -5.14 7.75
CA HIS A 248 -4.78 -5.40 8.60
C HIS A 248 -6.10 -5.45 7.82
N GLN A 249 -6.25 -4.58 6.81
CA GLN A 249 -7.52 -4.40 6.09
C GLN A 249 -7.79 -5.53 5.09
N SER A 250 -6.78 -5.89 4.30
CA SER A 250 -6.87 -6.91 3.25
C SER A 250 -5.48 -7.42 2.89
N PRO A 251 -5.34 -8.64 2.32
CA PRO A 251 -4.04 -9.15 1.90
C PRO A 251 -3.42 -8.25 0.81
N PRO A 252 -2.08 -8.10 0.76
CA PRO A 252 -1.41 -7.32 -0.28
C PRO A 252 -1.73 -7.81 -1.70
N LEU A 253 -1.90 -9.13 -1.85
CA LEU A 253 -2.32 -9.78 -3.09
C LEU A 253 -3.65 -10.52 -2.86
N ALA A 254 -4.76 -9.80 -2.99
CA ALA A 254 -6.11 -10.32 -2.83
C ALA A 254 -6.59 -11.13 -4.07
N LEU A 255 -5.83 -12.14 -4.48
CA LEU A 255 -6.09 -12.96 -5.68
C LEU A 255 -6.77 -14.30 -5.35
N GLN A 256 -6.46 -14.92 -4.21
CA GLN A 256 -7.04 -16.19 -3.80
C GLN A 256 -8.31 -15.98 -2.95
N PRO A 257 -9.42 -16.70 -3.23
CA PRO A 257 -10.66 -16.57 -2.47
C PRO A 257 -10.54 -16.92 -0.99
N SER A 258 -9.92 -18.05 -0.64
CA SER A 258 -9.71 -18.48 0.76
C SER A 258 -8.94 -17.45 1.59
N LEU A 259 -7.86 -16.89 1.05
CA LEU A 259 -7.07 -15.84 1.71
C LEU A 259 -7.91 -14.60 2.01
N GLY A 260 -8.70 -14.13 1.02
CA GLY A 260 -9.61 -13.01 1.21
C GLY A 260 -10.69 -13.28 2.26
N GLN A 261 -11.23 -14.49 2.29
CA GLN A 261 -12.25 -14.89 3.26
C GLN A 261 -11.69 -14.99 4.68
N TYR A 262 -10.47 -15.51 4.86
CA TYR A 262 -9.83 -15.58 6.17
C TYR A 262 -9.60 -14.19 6.77
N TYR A 263 -9.14 -13.23 5.96
CA TYR A 263 -9.06 -11.81 6.35
C TYR A 263 -10.42 -11.24 6.77
N ALA A 264 -11.46 -11.47 5.96
CA ALA A 264 -12.80 -11.00 6.27
C ALA A 264 -13.34 -11.61 7.57
N HIS A 265 -13.07 -12.89 7.83
CA HIS A 265 -13.47 -13.58 9.05
C HIS A 265 -12.78 -13.02 10.28
N VAL A 266 -11.44 -12.91 10.28
CA VAL A 266 -10.68 -12.33 11.41
C VAL A 266 -11.12 -10.89 11.67
N ASN A 267 -11.27 -10.06 10.63
CA ASN A 267 -11.75 -8.68 10.80
C ASN A 267 -13.19 -8.62 11.34
N HIS A 268 -14.05 -9.57 11.01
CA HIS A 268 -15.39 -9.67 11.58
C HIS A 268 -15.36 -10.03 13.07
N GLU A 269 -14.58 -11.03 13.47
CA GLU A 269 -14.45 -11.44 14.88
C GLU A 269 -13.85 -10.32 15.75
N TRP A 270 -12.90 -9.56 15.21
CA TRP A 270 -12.36 -8.37 15.90
C TRP A 270 -13.42 -7.29 16.12
N ARG A 271 -14.23 -6.95 15.10
CA ARG A 271 -15.34 -5.98 15.24
C ARG A 271 -16.34 -6.44 16.31
N LYS A 272 -16.77 -7.68 16.21
CA LYS A 272 -17.70 -8.32 17.14
C LYS A 272 -17.13 -8.39 18.57
N GLY A 273 -15.81 -8.56 18.71
CA GLY A 273 -15.10 -8.60 19.98
C GLY A 273 -15.17 -7.30 20.79
N TYR A 274 -15.51 -6.18 20.14
CA TYR A 274 -15.75 -4.87 20.78
C TYR A 274 -17.24 -4.48 20.85
N GLU A 275 -18.14 -5.25 20.24
CA GLU A 275 -19.58 -4.99 20.32
C GLU A 275 -20.08 -5.27 21.75
N VAL A 276 -20.77 -4.28 22.31
CA VAL A 276 -21.31 -4.38 23.67
C VAL A 276 -22.66 -5.10 23.63
N GLN A 277 -22.73 -6.28 24.22
CA GLN A 277 -24.00 -7.02 24.33
C GLN A 277 -24.90 -6.35 25.38
N THR A 278 -26.04 -5.82 24.93
CA THR A 278 -27.04 -5.15 25.76
C THR A 278 -28.40 -5.85 25.69
N TYR A 279 -29.13 -5.91 26.81
CA TYR A 279 -30.55 -6.32 26.81
C TYR A 279 -31.42 -5.30 26.06
N ARG A 280 -32.62 -5.70 25.62
CA ARG A 280 -33.69 -4.78 25.16
C ARG A 280 -34.07 -3.72 26.22
N SER A 281 -33.69 -3.92 27.49
CA SER A 281 -33.87 -2.99 28.60
C SER A 281 -32.67 -2.05 28.85
N GLY A 282 -31.62 -2.09 28.01
CA GLY A 282 -30.47 -1.18 28.09
C GLY A 282 -29.38 -1.53 29.12
N ARG A 283 -29.44 -2.71 29.77
CA ARG A 283 -28.38 -3.17 30.70
C ARG A 283 -27.33 -4.02 29.98
N TYR A 284 -26.06 -3.82 30.33
CA TYR A 284 -24.90 -4.56 29.83
C TYR A 284 -24.89 -6.01 30.35
N LEU A 285 -24.69 -6.99 29.46
CA LEU A 285 -24.66 -8.43 29.79
C LEU A 285 -23.30 -8.89 30.33
N SER A 286 -22.22 -8.50 29.63
CA SER A 286 -20.81 -8.80 29.93
C SER A 286 -19.91 -7.77 29.26
N ASP A 287 -18.68 -7.58 29.76
CA ASP A 287 -17.68 -6.79 29.06
C ASP A 287 -17.34 -7.43 27.69
N PRO A 288 -17.07 -6.63 26.64
CA PRO A 288 -16.66 -7.14 25.34
C PRO A 288 -15.44 -8.08 25.46
N LEU A 289 -15.37 -9.10 24.60
CA LEU A 289 -14.32 -10.13 24.64
C LEU A 289 -12.92 -9.52 24.55
N LEU A 290 -12.75 -8.48 23.74
CA LEU A 290 -11.47 -7.82 23.48
C LEU A 290 -11.29 -6.51 24.26
N SER A 291 -12.15 -6.24 25.26
CA SER A 291 -12.10 -5.01 26.07
C SER A 291 -10.78 -4.79 26.81
N HIS A 292 -9.99 -5.85 27.00
CA HIS A 292 -8.71 -5.83 27.68
C HIS A 292 -7.50 -5.83 26.72
N VAL A 293 -7.72 -5.79 25.40
CA VAL A 293 -6.65 -5.90 24.40
C VAL A 293 -6.34 -4.54 23.78
N VAL A 294 -5.06 -4.16 23.77
CA VAL A 294 -4.54 -2.98 23.06
C VAL A 294 -3.78 -3.38 21.80
N VAL A 295 -4.04 -2.70 20.68
CA VAL A 295 -3.34 -2.93 19.41
C VAL A 295 -2.68 -1.66 18.89
N ILE A 296 -1.37 -1.69 18.67
CA ILE A 296 -0.61 -0.59 18.09
C ILE A 296 -0.04 -1.01 16.74
N SER A 297 -0.42 -0.30 15.68
CA SER A 297 0.09 -0.54 14.31
C SER A 297 1.15 0.50 13.96
N ILE A 298 2.36 0.06 13.63
CA ILE A 298 3.48 0.91 13.20
C ILE A 298 3.76 0.66 11.73
N SER A 299 3.61 1.71 10.92
CA SER A 299 3.81 1.66 9.46
C SER A 299 5.21 2.06 9.03
N GLY A 300 5.76 1.37 8.04
CA GLY A 300 7.05 1.73 7.41
C GLY A 300 7.01 3.05 6.62
N GLY A 301 5.81 3.58 6.37
CA GLY A 301 5.62 4.82 5.64
C GLY A 301 5.69 4.59 4.13
N TYR A 302 5.97 5.66 3.40
CA TYR A 302 5.76 5.68 1.96
C TYR A 302 6.77 4.84 1.15
N HIS A 303 7.91 4.42 1.72
CA HIS A 303 8.89 3.53 1.09
C HIS A 303 8.52 2.04 1.23
N ASP A 304 7.50 1.70 2.03
CA ASP A 304 6.96 0.35 2.06
C ASP A 304 6.05 0.13 0.85
N TYR A 305 6.62 -0.46 -0.21
CA TYR A 305 5.88 -0.82 -1.41
C TYR A 305 5.11 -2.13 -1.30
N GLN A 306 5.50 -3.01 -0.35
CA GLN A 306 4.90 -4.33 -0.22
C GLN A 306 3.57 -4.23 0.55
N VAL A 307 3.57 -3.44 1.62
CA VAL A 307 2.39 -3.18 2.45
C VAL A 307 2.24 -1.68 2.59
N ARG A 308 1.17 -1.15 2.00
CA ARG A 308 0.90 0.28 2.03
C ARG A 308 0.15 0.68 3.29
N ALA A 309 0.32 1.90 3.78
CA ALA A 309 -0.27 2.38 5.03
C ALA A 309 -1.79 2.20 5.09
N LYS A 310 -2.51 2.31 3.96
CA LYS A 310 -3.95 2.02 3.92
C LYS A 310 -4.29 0.59 4.33
N LEU A 311 -3.48 -0.39 3.91
CA LEU A 311 -3.64 -1.78 4.33
C LEU A 311 -3.32 -1.95 5.81
N GLU A 312 -2.42 -1.15 6.36
CA GLU A 312 -1.97 -1.19 7.75
C GLU A 312 -2.87 -0.47 8.75
N SER A 313 -3.91 0.19 8.26
CA SER A 313 -4.87 0.89 9.11
C SER A 313 -5.70 -0.10 9.94
N LEU A 314 -5.95 0.27 11.19
CA LEU A 314 -6.89 -0.42 12.09
C LEU A 314 -8.31 0.16 12.01
N ASP A 315 -8.55 1.14 11.13
CA ASP A 315 -9.83 1.81 10.98
C ASP A 315 -10.97 0.81 10.72
N GLY A 316 -12.05 0.93 11.48
CA GLY A 316 -13.21 0.05 11.37
C GLY A 316 -12.95 -1.39 11.82
N ILE A 317 -11.80 -1.68 12.42
CA ILE A 317 -11.45 -2.99 13.00
C ILE A 317 -11.26 -2.85 14.52
N VAL A 318 -10.42 -1.90 14.95
CA VAL A 318 -10.12 -1.62 16.37
C VAL A 318 -10.59 -0.19 16.69
N PRO A 319 -11.37 0.03 17.76
CA PRO A 319 -11.77 1.37 18.15
C PRO A 319 -10.57 2.18 18.67
N SER A 320 -10.58 3.50 18.48
CA SER A 320 -9.49 4.40 18.92
C SER A 320 -9.22 4.37 20.43
N THR A 321 -10.16 3.87 21.23
CA THR A 321 -10.01 3.68 22.68
C THR A 321 -9.14 2.48 23.05
N HIS A 322 -8.87 1.58 22.11
CA HIS A 322 -8.11 0.33 22.31
C HIS A 322 -6.93 0.20 21.33
N GLY A 323 -6.67 1.18 20.46
CA GLY A 323 -5.55 1.11 19.54
C GLY A 323 -5.44 2.30 18.62
N PHE A 324 -4.26 2.45 18.01
CA PHE A 324 -4.02 3.44 16.97
C PHE A 324 -2.95 2.95 15.99
N MET A 325 -2.92 3.59 14.82
CA MET A 325 -1.84 3.45 13.84
C MET A 325 -0.93 4.68 13.89
N ILE A 326 0.38 4.47 13.75
CA ILE A 326 1.37 5.54 13.59
C ILE A 326 2.35 5.20 12.47
N SER A 327 2.63 6.17 11.60
CA SER A 327 3.68 6.03 10.59
C SER A 327 5.06 6.26 11.22
N SER A 328 6.08 5.51 10.82
CA SER A 328 7.47 5.73 11.23
C SER A 328 7.97 7.12 10.88
N THR A 329 7.40 7.75 9.84
CA THR A 329 7.65 9.15 9.48
C THR A 329 7.11 10.16 10.49
N CYS A 330 6.17 9.77 11.36
CA CYS A 330 5.58 10.62 12.40
C CYS A 330 5.97 10.18 13.82
N MET A 331 6.71 9.08 13.94
CA MET A 331 7.14 8.53 15.23
C MET A 331 8.23 9.38 15.85
N LYS A 332 8.09 9.65 17.15
CA LYS A 332 9.10 10.34 17.94
C LYS A 332 10.45 9.63 17.82
N ASN A 333 11.51 10.39 17.59
CA ASN A 333 12.90 9.93 17.39
C ASN A 333 13.17 9.05 16.15
N VAL A 334 12.16 8.76 15.32
CA VAL A 334 12.33 7.93 14.12
C VAL A 334 12.30 8.79 12.86
N TRP A 335 11.17 9.43 12.57
CA TRP A 335 11.01 10.40 11.46
C TRP A 335 11.54 9.95 10.09
N LEU A 336 11.50 8.65 9.82
CA LEU A 336 12.05 8.05 8.60
C LEU A 336 11.03 7.13 7.96
N SER A 337 10.95 7.21 6.64
CA SER A 337 10.26 6.22 5.83
C SER A 337 11.23 5.10 5.44
N MET A 338 10.78 3.86 5.52
CA MET A 338 11.63 2.68 5.39
C MET A 338 10.98 1.61 4.52
N GLU A 339 11.80 0.82 3.83
CA GLU A 339 11.30 -0.34 3.10
C GLU A 339 10.74 -1.41 4.06
N HIS A 340 9.93 -2.31 3.51
CA HIS A 340 9.17 -3.32 4.24
C HIS A 340 9.99 -4.16 5.25
N GLN A 341 11.23 -4.52 4.89
CA GLN A 341 12.12 -5.33 5.75
C GLN A 341 13.00 -4.46 6.66
N VAL A 342 13.22 -3.19 6.30
CA VAL A 342 14.09 -2.27 7.02
C VAL A 342 13.53 -1.96 8.41
N ILE A 343 12.20 -1.96 8.56
CA ILE A 343 11.51 -1.78 9.84
C ILE A 343 12.01 -2.73 10.95
N MET A 344 12.51 -3.91 10.59
CA MET A 344 12.99 -4.90 11.56
C MET A 344 14.40 -4.65 12.10
N TRP A 345 15.20 -3.81 11.45
CA TRP A 345 16.59 -3.55 11.86
C TRP A 345 16.95 -2.07 11.92
N CYS A 346 16.00 -1.20 11.58
CA CYS A 346 16.19 0.22 11.61
C CYS A 346 16.40 0.70 13.05
N ASN A 347 17.64 1.03 13.41
CA ASN A 347 18.04 1.24 14.80
C ASN A 347 17.17 2.31 15.50
N GLN A 348 16.93 3.45 14.84
CA GLN A 348 16.06 4.50 15.37
C GLN A 348 14.66 4.00 15.80
N LEU A 349 14.02 3.18 14.95
CA LEU A 349 12.71 2.62 15.25
C LEU A 349 12.79 1.54 16.33
N VAL A 350 13.74 0.63 16.19
CA VAL A 350 13.90 -0.53 17.06
C VAL A 350 14.20 -0.10 18.50
N VAL A 351 15.06 0.90 18.69
CA VAL A 351 15.33 1.53 19.98
C VAL A 351 14.05 2.12 20.57
N GLN A 352 13.31 2.91 19.79
CA GLN A 352 12.09 3.56 20.28
C GLN A 352 11.02 2.54 20.71
N VAL A 353 10.83 1.46 19.94
CA VAL A 353 9.88 0.39 20.29
C VAL A 353 10.34 -0.36 21.53
N SER A 354 11.64 -0.67 21.65
CA SER A 354 12.22 -1.37 22.81
C SER A 354 11.98 -0.63 24.12
N HIS A 355 12.32 0.66 24.18
CA HIS A 355 12.07 1.50 25.35
C HIS A 355 10.57 1.65 25.65
N THR A 356 9.71 1.65 24.62
CA THR A 356 8.26 1.72 24.79
C THR A 356 7.72 0.45 25.46
N LEU A 357 8.12 -0.74 25.00
CA LEU A 357 7.68 -2.01 25.57
C LEU A 357 8.14 -2.18 27.03
N LEU A 358 9.39 -1.82 27.33
CA LEU A 358 9.91 -1.83 28.71
C LEU A 358 9.13 -0.87 29.64
N SER A 359 8.59 0.22 29.10
CA SER A 359 7.81 1.20 29.87
C SER A 359 6.39 0.73 30.21
N LEU A 360 5.91 -0.37 29.61
CA LEU A 360 4.60 -0.94 29.90
C LEU A 360 4.56 -1.77 31.18
N ILE A 361 5.72 -2.08 31.75
CA ILE A 361 5.84 -2.98 32.90
C ILE A 361 5.66 -2.21 34.21
N ASP A 362 4.77 -2.71 35.06
CA ASP A 362 4.53 -2.16 36.39
C ASP A 362 5.65 -2.59 37.35
N ASP A 363 6.29 -1.61 37.98
CA ASP A 363 7.35 -1.80 38.98
C ASP A 363 6.90 -2.61 40.20
N LYS A 364 5.60 -2.59 40.52
CA LYS A 364 5.06 -3.33 41.68
C LYS A 364 4.82 -4.79 41.37
N THR A 365 4.23 -5.09 40.22
CA THR A 365 3.78 -6.45 39.86
C THR A 365 4.78 -7.18 38.98
N HIS A 366 5.72 -6.45 38.36
CA HIS A 366 6.62 -6.94 37.32
C HIS A 366 5.87 -7.59 36.14
N GLN A 367 4.66 -7.09 35.87
CA GLN A 367 3.80 -7.50 34.77
C GLN A 367 3.39 -6.26 33.96
N PRO A 368 2.96 -6.41 32.70
CA PRO A 368 2.34 -5.31 31.97
C PRO A 368 1.18 -4.69 32.76
N PHE A 369 1.01 -3.36 32.69
CA PHE A 369 -0.13 -2.69 33.32
C PHE A 369 -1.45 -3.28 32.83
N MET A 370 -2.35 -3.68 33.74
CA MET A 370 -3.68 -4.22 33.38
C MET A 370 -4.63 -3.17 32.77
N ASP A 371 -4.44 -1.89 33.11
CA ASP A 371 -5.31 -0.80 32.65
C ASP A 371 -5.03 -0.41 31.19
N VAL A 372 -6.05 -0.56 30.34
CA VAL A 372 -6.00 -0.27 28.90
C VAL A 372 -5.63 1.18 28.64
N GLN A 373 -6.21 2.13 29.38
CA GLN A 373 -5.96 3.56 29.16
C GLN A 373 -4.52 3.94 29.54
N ARG A 374 -3.98 3.35 30.61
CA ARG A 374 -2.58 3.53 31.00
C ARG A 374 -1.62 2.99 29.94
N ARG A 375 -1.84 1.77 29.42
CA ARG A 375 -1.02 1.22 28.32
C ARG A 375 -1.09 2.09 27.08
N LEU A 376 -2.29 2.48 26.66
CA LEU A 376 -2.50 3.36 25.50
C LEU A 376 -1.84 4.74 25.70
N GLY A 377 -1.90 5.28 26.91
CA GLY A 377 -1.26 6.53 27.29
C GLY A 377 0.27 6.46 27.23
N ILE A 378 0.87 5.33 27.62
CA ILE A 378 2.32 5.08 27.47
C ILE A 378 2.68 5.03 25.99
N PHE A 379 1.99 4.23 25.18
CA PHE A 379 2.22 4.19 23.73
C PHE A 379 2.08 5.56 23.06
N THR A 380 1.05 6.31 23.44
CA THR A 380 0.83 7.67 22.93
C THR A 380 2.00 8.60 23.29
N LYS A 381 2.40 8.62 24.57
CA LYS A 381 3.49 9.46 25.07
C LYS A 381 4.86 9.09 24.51
N MET A 382 5.10 7.81 24.27
CA MET A 382 6.37 7.30 23.77
C MET A 382 6.48 7.38 22.24
N LEU A 383 5.40 7.11 21.49
CA LEU A 383 5.48 6.98 20.03
C LEU A 383 5.04 8.24 19.28
N GLN A 384 3.97 8.92 19.73
CA GLN A 384 3.45 10.08 19.00
C GLN A 384 4.37 11.29 19.18
N SER A 385 4.65 11.98 18.09
CA SER A 385 5.35 13.26 18.13
C SER A 385 4.41 14.40 18.55
N ALA A 386 4.99 15.52 18.98
CA ALA A 386 4.23 16.72 19.36
C ALA A 386 3.51 17.39 18.15
N ILE A 387 3.80 16.95 16.93
CA ILE A 387 3.14 17.46 15.73
C ILE A 387 1.80 16.75 15.57
N PRO A 388 0.65 17.45 15.68
CA PRO A 388 -0.64 16.82 15.45
C PRO A 388 -0.71 16.25 14.03
N PRO A 389 -1.42 15.13 13.83
CA PRO A 389 -1.52 14.45 12.54
C PRO A 389 -2.13 15.31 11.43
N ASN A 390 -2.90 16.36 11.79
CA ASN A 390 -3.38 17.39 10.87
C ASN A 390 -2.73 18.73 11.24
N PHE A 391 -1.73 19.16 10.45
CA PHE A 391 -1.01 20.41 10.68
C PHE A 391 -1.90 21.65 10.53
N ASP A 392 -2.99 21.57 9.74
CA ASP A 392 -4.04 22.62 9.65
C ASP A 392 -4.62 22.98 11.03
N ARG A 393 -4.60 22.02 11.96
CA ARG A 393 -5.06 22.21 13.35
C ARG A 393 -4.09 23.04 14.18
N ILE A 394 -2.81 23.17 13.78
CA ILE A 394 -1.83 24.12 14.33
C ILE A 394 -2.11 25.52 13.78
N GLN A 395 -2.42 25.63 12.49
CA GLN A 395 -2.85 26.90 11.87
C GLN A 395 -4.20 27.42 12.40
N HIS A 396 -5.01 26.62 13.09
CA HIS A 396 -6.35 27.03 13.56
C HIS A 396 -6.54 26.91 15.08
N ARG A 397 -5.48 26.64 15.86
CA ARG A 397 -5.61 26.43 17.32
C ARG A 397 -5.71 27.75 18.08
N GLN A 398 -6.93 28.17 18.36
CA GLN A 398 -7.23 29.32 19.23
C GLN A 398 -6.94 29.00 20.71
N LEU A 399 -6.53 30.00 21.50
CA LEU A 399 -6.54 29.92 22.97
C LEU A 399 -7.97 29.60 23.45
N PRO A 400 -8.17 28.71 24.44
CA PRO A 400 -9.47 28.62 25.11
C PRO A 400 -9.75 29.97 25.80
N TYR A 401 -10.80 30.67 25.35
CA TYR A 401 -11.23 31.98 25.86
C TYR A 401 -11.76 31.96 27.32
N GLN A 402 -11.76 30.81 28.00
CA GLN A 402 -12.51 30.60 29.26
C GLN A 402 -11.72 30.83 30.57
N LEU A 403 -10.58 31.52 30.57
CA LEU A 403 -9.82 31.79 31.81
C LEU A 403 -9.73 33.26 32.24
N PHE A 404 -10.49 34.16 31.60
CA PHE A 404 -10.42 35.60 31.91
C PHE A 404 -11.49 36.13 32.90
N HIS A 405 -12.36 35.28 33.44
CA HIS A 405 -13.29 35.68 34.51
C HIS A 405 -12.94 35.02 35.84
N VAL A 406 -12.04 35.63 36.60
CA VAL A 406 -11.88 35.33 38.02
C VAL A 406 -12.99 36.07 38.77
N SER A 407 -14.01 35.35 39.24
CA SER A 407 -15.01 35.88 40.15
C SER A 407 -14.36 36.22 41.50
N SER A 408 -14.45 37.49 41.88
CA SER A 408 -14.09 38.00 43.20
C SER A 408 -14.88 37.24 44.28
N SER A 409 -14.21 36.38 45.04
CA SER A 409 -14.64 36.08 46.41
C SER A 409 -13.42 35.92 47.29
N ASN A 410 -13.35 36.77 48.32
CA ASN A 410 -12.31 36.79 49.33
C ASN A 410 -12.37 35.51 50.17
N GLN A 411 -11.42 34.59 49.98
CA GLN A 411 -11.03 33.62 50.99
C GLN A 411 -9.51 33.43 50.97
N LYS A 412 -8.89 33.74 52.11
CA LYS A 412 -7.47 33.45 52.39
C LYS A 412 -7.26 31.95 52.29
N LEU A 413 -6.44 31.50 51.34
CA LEU A 413 -5.96 30.12 51.28
C LEU A 413 -4.44 30.06 51.25
N SER A 414 -3.94 29.26 52.16
CA SER A 414 -2.58 28.79 52.37
C SER A 414 -1.94 28.17 51.12
N SER A 415 -0.62 28.41 51.00
CA SER A 415 0.36 27.77 50.13
C SER A 415 -0.04 26.42 49.50
N GLY A 416 -0.36 26.46 48.20
CA GLY A 416 -0.49 25.31 47.30
C GLY A 416 -0.12 25.74 45.86
N PRO A 417 0.33 24.83 44.97
CA PRO A 417 0.96 25.19 43.70
C PRO A 417 -0.08 25.53 42.62
N GLU A 418 -0.45 26.81 42.52
CA GLU A 418 -1.14 27.35 41.34
C GLU A 418 -0.13 27.54 40.19
N GLY A 419 0.16 26.45 39.48
CA GLY A 419 0.99 26.47 38.28
C GLY A 419 0.15 26.83 37.06
N SER A 420 0.33 28.04 36.52
CA SER A 420 -0.17 28.42 35.20
C SER A 420 0.25 27.38 34.14
N ASN A 421 -0.70 26.95 33.31
CA ASN A 421 -0.58 25.85 32.32
C ASN A 421 0.52 26.00 31.22
N PHE A 422 1.42 26.98 31.31
CA PHE A 422 2.35 27.36 30.23
C PHE A 422 3.80 27.65 30.66
N THR A 423 4.19 27.45 31.91
CA THR A 423 5.53 27.80 32.41
C THR A 423 6.56 26.69 32.23
N CYS A 424 7.77 27.04 31.77
CA CYS A 424 8.92 26.14 31.68
C CYS A 424 9.37 25.62 33.08
N PRO A 425 10.05 24.47 33.16
CA PRO A 425 10.54 23.92 34.42
C PRO A 425 11.49 24.90 35.15
N ARG A 426 11.35 25.01 36.48
CA ARG A 426 12.20 25.88 37.33
C ARG A 426 13.65 25.40 37.46
N SER A 427 13.99 24.22 36.95
CA SER A 427 15.32 23.59 37.09
C SER A 427 16.39 24.24 36.21
N THR A 428 16.03 25.10 35.24
CA THR A 428 17.01 25.81 34.41
C THR A 428 17.31 27.19 35.02
N HIS A 429 18.54 27.40 35.47
CA HIS A 429 19.00 28.70 35.99
C HIS A 429 19.24 29.67 34.82
N TRP A 430 18.29 30.56 34.58
CA TRP A 430 18.49 31.70 33.69
C TRP A 430 19.12 32.82 34.52
N ILE A 431 20.21 33.41 34.02
CA ILE A 431 20.84 34.54 34.71
C ILE A 431 19.85 35.71 34.65
N ASP A 432 19.40 36.18 35.80
CA ASP A 432 18.61 37.40 35.90
C ASP A 432 19.44 38.59 35.38
N ASP A 433 18.87 39.27 34.38
CA ASP A 433 19.29 40.54 33.79
C ASP A 433 20.81 40.80 33.83
N GLY A 434 21.52 40.21 32.85
CA GLY A 434 22.89 40.64 32.53
C GLY A 434 22.93 42.13 32.18
N LEU A 435 24.04 42.81 32.50
CA LEU A 435 24.30 44.24 32.25
C LEU A 435 24.27 44.64 30.75
N GLU A 436 24.04 43.70 29.83
CA GLU A 436 23.99 43.97 28.38
C GLU A 436 22.63 44.52 27.94
N ARG A 437 22.65 45.50 27.03
CA ARG A 437 21.44 46.19 26.58
C ARG A 437 20.55 45.28 25.72
N ASP A 438 19.26 45.25 26.06
CA ASP A 438 18.20 44.68 25.24
C ASP A 438 18.19 45.24 23.81
N LEU A 439 17.92 44.39 22.83
CA LEU A 439 17.85 44.74 21.41
C LEU A 439 16.39 44.98 20.98
N TYR A 440 16.07 46.20 20.57
CA TYR A 440 14.74 46.53 20.04
C TYR A 440 14.71 46.35 18.52
N ILE A 441 13.96 45.37 18.06
CA ILE A 441 13.84 45.03 16.64
C ILE A 441 12.76 45.89 15.99
N LYS A 442 13.11 46.56 14.89
CA LYS A 442 12.21 47.45 14.14
C LYS A 442 11.72 46.84 12.82
N THR A 443 12.29 45.71 12.41
CA THR A 443 11.96 44.97 11.19
C THR A 443 10.96 43.85 11.50
N THR A 444 10.19 43.43 10.50
CA THR A 444 9.24 42.31 10.64
C THR A 444 9.95 40.96 10.81
N THR A 445 11.18 40.85 10.32
CA THR A 445 12.04 39.67 10.47
C THR A 445 13.06 39.90 11.58
N VAL A 446 13.28 38.91 12.44
CA VAL A 446 14.27 38.89 13.51
C VAL A 446 15.17 37.66 13.38
N THR A 447 16.48 37.88 13.44
CA THR A 447 17.48 36.83 13.49
C THR A 447 18.00 36.68 14.92
N ILE A 448 18.12 35.44 15.38
CA ILE A 448 18.67 35.09 16.67
C ILE A 448 20.03 34.45 16.44
N LEU A 449 21.09 35.14 16.87
CA LEU A 449 22.44 34.60 16.85
C LEU A 449 22.72 33.81 18.12
N ALA A 450 23.44 32.70 17.96
CA ALA A 450 23.97 31.90 19.05
C ALA A 450 24.70 32.77 20.07
N MET A 451 24.51 32.50 21.37
CA MET A 451 25.51 32.83 22.41
C MET A 451 25.68 34.32 22.73
N ASP A 452 24.90 35.22 22.14
CA ASP A 452 24.99 36.65 22.48
C ASP A 452 24.28 36.99 23.80
N GLY A 453 23.43 36.10 24.33
CA GLY A 453 22.75 36.27 25.63
C GLY A 453 21.78 37.44 25.70
N ARG A 454 21.50 38.14 24.59
CA ARG A 454 20.69 39.36 24.58
C ARG A 454 19.20 39.07 24.50
N ARG A 455 18.35 39.91 25.11
CA ARG A 455 16.90 39.82 24.92
C ARG A 455 16.47 40.68 23.73
N ARG A 456 15.64 40.14 22.85
CA ARG A 456 15.07 40.87 21.70
C ARG A 456 13.65 41.31 22.03
N TRP A 457 13.35 42.59 21.85
CA TRP A 457 12.02 43.18 22.04
C TRP A 457 11.39 43.50 20.69
N LEU A 458 10.16 43.00 20.49
CA LEU A 458 9.38 43.15 19.27
C LEU A 458 8.05 43.82 19.64
N ASP A 459 7.72 44.96 19.01
CA ASP A 459 6.42 45.61 19.18
C ASP A 459 5.40 44.96 18.24
N ILE A 460 4.48 44.18 18.81
CA ILE A 460 3.51 43.35 18.09
C ILE A 460 2.60 44.23 17.22
N GLN A 461 2.12 45.36 17.76
CA GLN A 461 1.17 46.22 17.05
C GLN A 461 1.84 46.92 15.87
N LYS A 462 3.09 47.36 16.04
CA LYS A 462 3.84 48.01 14.98
C LYS A 462 4.29 47.03 13.89
N LEU A 463 4.79 45.86 14.28
CA LEU A 463 5.33 44.88 13.34
C LEU A 463 4.24 44.03 12.68
N GLY A 464 3.09 43.85 13.35
CA GLY A 464 1.92 43.15 12.81
C GLY A 464 0.97 44.04 11.99
N ALA A 465 1.31 45.31 11.77
CA ALA A 465 0.54 46.22 10.92
C ALA A 465 0.53 45.76 9.44
N ASN A 466 -0.34 46.35 8.62
CA ASN A 466 -0.48 46.04 7.18
C ASN A 466 -0.82 44.57 6.88
N GLY A 467 -1.62 43.92 7.74
CA GLY A 467 -2.06 42.54 7.52
C GLY A 467 -1.08 41.47 8.00
N LYS A 468 0.08 41.84 8.55
CA LYS A 468 1.12 40.90 9.04
C LYS A 468 0.87 40.40 10.47
N GLY A 469 -0.38 40.12 10.81
CA GLY A 469 -0.82 39.82 12.18
C GLY A 469 -0.37 38.46 12.74
N HIS A 470 0.26 37.60 11.94
CA HIS A 470 0.76 36.30 12.37
C HIS A 470 2.26 36.37 12.67
N PHE A 471 2.69 35.63 13.70
CA PHE A 471 4.10 35.50 14.02
C PHE A 471 4.53 34.04 14.02
N VAL A 472 5.58 33.74 13.27
CA VAL A 472 6.22 32.43 13.24
C VAL A 472 7.66 32.55 13.71
N PHE A 473 8.13 31.60 14.50
CA PHE A 473 9.52 31.52 14.94
C PHE A 473 10.03 30.09 14.78
N VAL A 474 11.10 29.93 14.02
CA VAL A 474 11.80 28.65 13.82
C VAL A 474 13.18 28.74 14.46
N THR A 475 13.61 27.68 15.12
CA THR A 475 14.90 27.67 15.83
C THR A 475 15.48 26.26 15.90
N ASN A 476 16.80 26.16 16.00
CA ASN A 476 17.50 24.94 16.35
C ASN A 476 17.82 24.86 17.87
N LEU A 477 17.42 25.87 18.65
CA LEU A 477 17.58 25.90 20.10
C LEU A 477 16.49 25.08 20.79
N SER A 478 16.88 24.38 21.85
CA SER A 478 15.94 23.63 22.68
C SER A 478 14.96 24.59 23.40
N PRO A 479 13.64 24.33 23.32
CA PRO A 479 12.66 25.09 24.09
C PRO A 479 12.97 25.04 25.60
N CYS A 480 12.69 26.12 26.32
CA CYS A 480 12.88 26.29 27.77
C CYS A 480 14.33 26.35 28.28
N SER A 481 15.26 25.64 27.63
CA SER A 481 16.67 25.55 28.03
C SER A 481 17.61 26.38 27.16
N GLY A 482 17.35 26.46 25.85
CA GLY A 482 18.11 27.29 24.91
C GLY A 482 17.43 28.62 24.59
N VAL A 483 16.09 28.64 24.52
CA VAL A 483 15.30 29.83 24.15
C VAL A 483 14.03 29.95 24.99
N ARG A 484 13.61 31.19 25.30
CA ARG A 484 12.34 31.51 25.98
C ARG A 484 11.63 32.69 25.36
N LEU A 485 10.32 32.56 25.17
CA LEU A 485 9.46 33.57 24.56
C LEU A 485 8.36 34.00 25.54
N HIS A 486 8.18 35.31 25.69
CA HIS A 486 7.18 35.90 26.58
C HIS A 486 6.35 36.96 25.86
N LEU A 487 5.05 36.97 26.13
CA LEU A 487 4.11 38.02 25.72
C LEU A 487 3.87 39.00 26.86
N TRP A 488 3.98 40.29 26.56
CA TRP A 488 3.91 41.39 27.51
C TRP A 488 2.75 42.35 27.18
N PRO A 489 1.89 42.69 28.15
CA PRO A 489 0.80 43.64 27.94
C PRO A 489 1.31 45.09 27.83
N ALA A 490 0.49 45.98 27.28
CA ALA A 490 0.82 47.41 27.21
C ALA A 490 0.92 48.04 28.62
N LYS A 491 2.00 48.77 28.90
CA LYS A 491 2.06 49.71 30.03
C LYS A 491 1.06 50.85 29.77
N GLY A 492 -0.17 50.74 30.28
CA GLY A 492 -1.17 51.80 30.13
C GLY A 492 -2.63 51.46 30.43
N ILE A 493 -3.03 50.18 30.45
CA ILE A 493 -4.38 49.80 30.90
C ILE A 493 -4.31 49.44 32.39
N LEU A 494 -4.03 50.45 33.22
CA LEU A 494 -3.86 50.31 34.66
C LEU A 494 -5.01 50.99 35.39
N THR A 495 -6.08 50.24 35.62
CA THR A 495 -6.87 50.38 36.85
C THR A 495 -6.88 49.02 37.55
N SER A 496 -6.59 49.03 38.86
CA SER A 496 -6.55 47.93 39.84
C SER A 496 -5.23 47.16 40.08
N ASP A 497 -4.93 47.05 41.37
CA ASP A 497 -3.79 46.45 42.09
C ASP A 497 -3.57 44.94 41.82
N ILE A 498 -3.00 44.59 40.66
CA ILE A 498 -2.43 43.27 40.42
C ILE A 498 -1.00 43.45 39.91
N SER A 499 -0.03 42.82 40.57
CA SER A 499 1.39 42.94 40.22
C SER A 499 1.65 42.61 38.75
N VAL A 500 2.42 43.47 38.07
CA VAL A 500 2.74 43.39 36.62
C VAL A 500 3.31 42.02 36.22
N ASN A 501 4.00 41.32 37.14
CA ASN A 501 4.55 39.98 36.93
C ASN A 501 3.49 38.86 36.80
N LYS A 502 2.23 39.08 37.18
CA LYS A 502 1.16 38.07 37.06
C LYS A 502 0.46 38.04 35.68
N ARG A 503 0.79 38.96 34.77
CA ARG A 503 0.16 39.06 33.43
C ARG A 503 1.12 38.74 32.26
N ILE A 504 2.37 38.40 32.52
CA ILE A 504 3.32 37.95 31.48
C ILE A 504 3.00 36.49 31.17
N VAL A 505 2.80 36.17 29.89
CA VAL A 505 2.52 34.81 29.45
C VAL A 505 3.75 34.24 28.76
N GLU A 506 4.35 33.21 29.35
CA GLU A 506 5.37 32.41 28.69
C GLU A 506 4.70 31.55 27.61
N VAL A 507 5.14 31.68 26.36
CA VAL A 507 4.62 30.92 25.21
C VAL A 507 5.64 29.90 24.68
N THR A 508 6.83 29.82 25.28
CA THR A 508 7.87 28.84 24.95
C THR A 508 7.33 27.41 24.90
N SER A 509 6.47 27.06 25.85
CA SER A 509 5.83 25.73 25.94
C SER A 509 4.79 25.45 24.84
N LYS A 510 4.49 26.39 23.93
CA LYS A 510 3.70 26.13 22.72
C LYS A 510 4.56 25.69 21.52
N MET A 511 5.88 25.75 21.63
CA MET A 511 6.79 25.29 20.57
C MET A 511 6.56 23.81 20.26
N VAL A 512 6.53 23.50 18.97
CA VAL A 512 6.41 22.14 18.44
C VAL A 512 7.78 21.72 17.94
N ASN A 513 8.27 20.58 18.43
CA ASN A 513 9.51 20.01 17.93
C ASN A 513 9.28 19.33 16.58
N ILE A 514 10.18 19.61 15.64
CA ILE A 514 10.20 19.04 14.30
C ILE A 514 11.52 18.29 14.12
N PRO A 515 11.54 17.22 13.31
CA PRO A 515 12.78 16.51 13.07
C PRO A 515 13.78 17.43 12.38
N SER A 516 14.87 17.73 13.07
CA SER A 516 16.07 18.27 12.44
C SER A 516 16.87 17.12 11.85
N GLY A 517 17.38 17.28 10.63
CA GLY A 517 18.33 16.32 10.07
C GLY A 517 19.61 16.23 10.93
N PRO A 518 20.50 15.26 10.67
CA PRO A 518 21.75 15.15 11.41
C PRO A 518 22.52 16.48 11.34
N ALA A 519 22.94 16.97 12.51
CA ALA A 519 23.73 18.20 12.57
C ALA A 519 25.02 18.02 11.74
N PRO A 520 25.45 19.03 10.97
CA PRO A 520 26.69 18.96 10.21
C PRO A 520 27.86 18.65 11.15
N ARG A 521 28.70 17.68 10.75
CA ARG A 521 29.89 17.33 11.56
C ARG A 521 30.88 18.49 11.52
N GLN A 522 31.25 18.97 12.71
CA GLN A 522 32.40 19.87 12.87
C GLN A 522 33.68 19.08 12.58
N ILE A 523 34.38 19.44 11.51
CA ILE A 523 35.68 18.84 11.15
C ILE A 523 36.75 19.31 12.16
N GLU A 524 36.66 20.56 12.62
CA GLU A 524 37.54 21.13 13.64
C GLU A 524 36.71 21.81 14.74
N PRO A 525 37.06 21.66 16.03
CA PRO A 525 36.39 22.37 17.12
C PRO A 525 36.49 23.89 16.93
N GLY A 526 35.33 24.56 16.80
CA GLY A 526 35.24 26.02 16.69
C GLY A 526 35.31 26.60 15.27
N SER A 527 35.42 25.76 14.22
CA SER A 527 35.28 26.22 12.83
C SER A 527 33.82 26.53 12.47
N GLN A 528 33.62 27.38 11.44
CA GLN A 528 32.29 27.61 10.89
C GLN A 528 31.79 26.35 10.20
N THR A 529 30.64 25.84 10.63
CA THR A 529 29.95 24.73 9.96
C THR A 529 28.71 25.20 9.23
N GLU A 530 28.25 24.38 8.29
CA GLU A 530 26.91 24.51 7.72
C GLU A 530 25.88 24.65 8.85
N GLN A 531 24.84 25.45 8.63
CA GLN A 531 23.79 25.61 9.64
C GLN A 531 22.98 24.32 9.78
N ALA A 532 22.56 24.01 11.00
CA ALA A 532 21.64 22.92 11.25
C ALA A 532 20.21 23.32 10.85
N SER A 533 19.42 22.37 10.36
CA SER A 533 17.98 22.59 10.14
C SER A 533 17.29 22.99 11.45
N PRO A 534 16.21 23.80 11.39
CA PRO A 534 15.38 24.09 12.55
C PRO A 534 14.85 22.80 13.18
N SER A 535 14.84 22.76 14.52
CA SER A 535 14.34 21.63 15.33
C SER A 535 13.08 21.98 16.11
N SER A 536 12.65 23.24 16.11
CA SER A 536 11.43 23.70 16.77
C SER A 536 10.76 24.83 15.99
N ILE A 537 9.44 24.85 16.01
CA ILE A 537 8.60 25.91 15.44
C ILE A 537 7.57 26.41 16.45
N LEU A 538 7.39 27.72 16.55
CA LEU A 538 6.30 28.38 17.26
C LEU A 538 5.44 29.14 16.24
N TRP A 539 4.13 28.98 16.34
CA TRP A 539 3.16 29.76 15.58
C TRP A 539 2.23 30.51 16.56
N LEU A 540 2.13 31.83 16.41
CA LEU A 540 1.22 32.68 17.16
C LEU A 540 0.23 33.35 16.21
N HIS A 541 -1.05 33.15 16.47
CA HIS A 541 -2.14 33.78 15.72
C HIS A 541 -2.40 35.21 16.20
N PRO A 542 -3.06 36.06 15.38
CA PRO A 542 -3.51 37.38 15.82
C PRO A 542 -4.32 37.31 17.12
N THR A 543 -5.14 36.28 17.28
CA THR A 543 -5.94 36.02 18.49
C THR A 543 -5.09 35.66 19.71
N ASP A 544 -3.96 34.99 19.53
CA ASP A 544 -3.02 34.70 20.62
C ASP A 544 -2.30 35.96 21.12
N MET A 545 -2.18 36.98 20.26
CA MET A 545 -1.39 38.18 20.51
C MET A 545 -2.22 39.46 20.78
N HIS A 546 -3.55 39.41 20.56
CA HIS A 546 -4.45 40.58 20.57
C HIS A 546 -4.39 41.43 21.87
N GLU A 547 -4.17 40.80 23.02
CA GLU A 547 -4.11 41.50 24.33
C GLU A 547 -2.70 41.98 24.72
N PHE A 548 -1.70 41.70 23.89
CA PHE A 548 -0.29 41.95 24.19
C PHE A 548 0.29 43.03 23.27
N ARG A 549 1.27 43.77 23.79
CA ARG A 549 1.98 44.83 23.06
C ARG A 549 3.37 44.39 22.62
N PHE A 550 4.08 43.64 23.45
CA PHE A 550 5.44 43.23 23.14
C PHE A 550 5.59 41.71 23.19
N LEU A 551 6.41 41.19 22.28
CA LEU A 551 6.95 39.84 22.31
C LEU A 551 8.44 39.95 22.61
N THR A 552 8.92 39.17 23.58
CA THR A 552 10.36 39.08 23.85
C THR A 552 10.90 37.70 23.58
N ILE A 553 12.07 37.62 22.94
CA ILE A 553 12.81 36.38 22.71
C ILE A 553 14.12 36.46 23.51
N SER A 554 14.30 35.54 24.45
CA SER A 554 15.49 35.42 25.29
C SER A 554 16.26 34.16 24.93
N VAL A 555 17.58 34.25 24.86
CA VAL A 555 18.48 33.14 24.52
C VAL A 555 19.40 32.85 25.69
N ALA A 556 19.59 31.58 26.03
CA ALA A 556 20.46 31.20 27.13
C ALA A 556 21.93 31.53 26.78
N PRO A 557 22.67 32.26 27.64
CA PRO A 557 24.11 32.42 27.48
C PRO A 557 24.80 31.10 27.84
N ARG A 558 25.61 30.52 26.95
CA ARG A 558 26.57 29.46 27.34
C ARG A 558 27.95 30.07 27.52
N GLN A 559 28.62 29.72 28.62
CA GLN A 559 30.02 30.10 28.84
C GLN A 559 30.90 29.46 27.76
N THR A 560 31.65 30.29 27.05
CA THR A 560 32.61 29.83 26.04
C THR A 560 33.89 29.38 26.75
N VAL A 561 34.28 28.11 26.59
CA VAL A 561 35.47 27.54 27.25
C VAL A 561 36.79 28.16 26.72
N SER A 562 36.76 28.85 25.58
CA SER A 562 37.95 29.29 24.85
C SER A 562 38.17 30.83 24.81
N GLY A 563 37.32 31.67 25.40
CA GLY A 563 37.49 33.13 25.36
C GLY A 563 37.40 33.78 23.96
N ARG A 564 37.18 33.00 22.89
CA ARG A 564 36.85 33.49 21.55
C ARG A 564 35.33 33.43 21.37
N PRO A 565 34.69 34.46 20.79
CA PRO A 565 33.28 34.39 20.46
C PRO A 565 33.08 33.27 19.42
N PRO A 566 32.10 32.38 19.62
CA PRO A 566 31.76 31.37 18.63
C PRO A 566 31.29 32.07 17.34
N PRO A 567 31.43 31.42 16.18
CA PRO A 567 30.99 32.00 14.92
C PRO A 567 29.52 32.41 14.98
N ALA A 568 29.20 33.57 14.40
CA ALA A 568 27.85 34.14 14.32
C ALA A 568 26.94 33.31 13.40
N THR A 569 26.51 32.14 13.88
CA THR A 569 25.54 31.29 13.19
C THR A 569 24.13 31.68 13.62
N SER A 570 23.21 31.76 12.65
CA SER A 570 21.78 31.95 12.93
C SER A 570 21.25 30.69 13.63
N MET A 571 20.72 30.85 14.83
CA MET A 571 20.11 29.78 15.63
C MET A 571 18.58 29.88 15.68
N GLY A 572 18.01 30.97 15.18
CA GLY A 572 16.58 31.08 14.99
C GLY A 572 16.18 32.28 14.17
N VAL A 573 15.06 32.16 13.47
CA VAL A 573 14.48 33.23 12.65
C VAL A 573 13.02 33.37 13.02
N GLY A 574 12.60 34.60 13.33
CA GLY A 574 11.22 34.96 13.57
C GLY A 574 10.72 35.95 12.53
N GLN A 575 9.45 35.86 12.14
CA GLN A 575 8.87 36.78 11.18
C GLN A 575 7.40 37.09 11.49
N PHE A 576 7.05 38.37 11.44
CA PHE A 576 5.66 38.82 11.28
C PHE A 576 5.30 38.81 9.80
N PHE A 577 4.25 38.08 9.44
CA PHE A 577 3.87 37.85 8.05
C PHE A 577 2.36 37.72 7.86
N ASN A 578 1.92 37.87 6.62
CA ASN A 578 0.57 37.51 6.21
C ASN A 578 0.62 36.10 5.57
N PRO A 579 -0.12 35.10 6.09
CA PRO A 579 -0.17 33.77 5.49
C PRO A 579 -0.48 33.76 4.00
N ASP A 580 -1.35 34.67 3.53
CA ASP A 580 -1.75 34.77 2.13
C ASP A 580 -0.59 35.16 1.20
N GLU A 581 0.46 35.84 1.70
CA GLU A 581 1.66 36.20 0.91
C GLU A 581 2.51 34.96 0.55
N GLY A 582 2.38 33.88 1.33
CA GLY A 582 3.14 32.63 1.16
C GLY A 582 2.40 31.53 0.41
N GLU A 583 1.16 31.76 -0.05
CA GLU A 583 0.37 30.72 -0.71
C GLU A 583 0.70 30.59 -2.20
N ILE A 584 1.01 29.36 -2.62
CA ILE A 584 1.28 29.01 -4.02
C ILE A 584 0.35 27.88 -4.41
N GLU A 585 -0.61 28.15 -5.29
CA GLU A 585 -1.48 27.11 -5.84
C GLU A 585 -0.91 26.53 -7.14
N LEU A 586 -0.70 25.20 -7.15
CA LEU A 586 -0.31 24.44 -8.34
C LEU A 586 -1.53 23.67 -8.85
N SER A 587 -2.22 24.29 -9.81
CA SER A 587 -3.37 23.71 -10.50
C SER A 587 -2.96 22.53 -11.40
N PRO A 588 -3.90 21.64 -11.80
CA PRO A 588 -3.60 20.52 -12.70
C PRO A 588 -2.95 20.95 -14.02
N GLN A 589 -3.34 22.12 -14.54
CA GLN A 589 -2.78 22.71 -15.76
C GLN A 589 -1.30 23.09 -15.60
N SER A 590 -0.86 23.33 -14.37
CA SER A 590 0.54 23.64 -14.07
C SER A 590 1.37 22.41 -13.71
N VAL A 591 0.75 21.39 -13.09
CA VAL A 591 1.43 20.15 -12.65
C VAL A 591 1.64 19.18 -13.81
N ILE A 592 0.67 18.99 -14.70
CA ILE A 592 0.79 18.03 -15.81
C ILE A 592 1.98 18.36 -16.75
N PRO A 593 2.24 19.62 -17.14
CA PRO A 593 3.43 19.95 -17.92
C PRO A 593 4.76 19.62 -17.23
N MET A 594 4.79 19.52 -15.88
CA MET A 594 6.00 19.17 -15.11
C MET A 594 6.54 17.76 -15.41
N ILE A 595 5.73 16.93 -16.07
CA ILE A 595 6.13 15.62 -16.59
C ILE A 595 7.19 15.75 -17.69
N TYR A 596 7.12 16.82 -18.49
CA TYR A 596 7.97 17.02 -19.67
C TYR A 596 8.95 18.20 -19.51
N SER A 597 8.60 19.19 -18.68
CA SER A 597 9.35 20.43 -18.52
C SER A 597 9.41 20.84 -17.06
N GLN A 598 10.61 21.08 -16.54
CA GLN A 598 10.80 21.58 -15.19
C GLN A 598 10.13 22.96 -15.01
N LYS A 599 9.46 23.16 -13.89
CA LYS A 599 8.93 24.47 -13.49
C LYS A 599 9.79 25.07 -12.40
N ASP A 600 10.27 26.29 -12.60
CA ASP A 600 11.07 27.01 -11.62
C ASP A 600 10.26 28.16 -10.99
N ILE A 601 10.42 28.33 -9.68
CA ILE A 601 9.94 29.47 -8.90
C ILE A 601 11.16 30.12 -8.25
N LEU A 602 11.37 31.41 -8.51
CA LEU A 602 12.44 32.19 -7.91
C LEU A 602 11.89 32.94 -6.69
N LEU A 603 12.37 32.57 -5.51
CA LEU A 603 12.11 33.26 -4.25
C LEU A 603 13.24 34.26 -4.04
N LYS A 604 12.91 35.55 -4.08
CA LYS A 604 13.86 36.63 -3.76
C LYS A 604 14.00 36.77 -2.23
N GLU A 605 15.04 37.48 -1.80
CA GLU A 605 15.20 37.89 -0.40
C GLU A 605 13.94 38.61 0.11
N ASP A 606 13.69 38.56 1.41
CA ASP A 606 12.49 39.06 2.10
C ASP A 606 11.18 38.33 1.77
N HIS A 607 11.25 37.10 1.23
CA HIS A 607 10.08 36.24 1.10
C HIS A 607 9.49 35.85 2.48
N PRO A 608 8.25 35.36 2.56
CA PRO A 608 7.71 34.78 3.79
C PRO A 608 8.52 33.54 4.22
N LEU A 609 8.86 33.43 5.51
CA LEU A 609 9.57 32.30 6.11
C LEU A 609 8.81 30.98 5.89
N VAL A 610 7.49 31.07 5.84
CA VAL A 610 6.57 29.97 5.62
C VAL A 610 5.92 30.13 4.24
N ILE A 611 6.16 29.16 3.37
CA ILE A 611 5.53 29.09 2.04
C ILE A 611 4.62 27.87 2.02
N ASN A 612 3.36 28.06 1.66
CA ASN A 612 2.36 27.00 1.60
C ASN A 612 2.04 26.66 0.14
N ILE A 613 2.45 25.48 -0.31
CA ILE A 613 2.27 25.02 -1.69
C ILE A 613 1.12 24.02 -1.74
N TRP A 614 0.08 24.35 -2.50
CA TRP A 614 -1.13 23.55 -2.64
C TRP A 614 -1.12 22.79 -3.96
N PHE A 615 -0.99 21.47 -3.92
CA PHE A 615 -1.09 20.61 -5.10
C PHE A 615 -2.53 20.14 -5.29
N SER A 616 -3.13 20.53 -6.42
CA SER A 616 -4.49 20.09 -6.79
C SER A 616 -4.59 18.61 -7.17
N ILE A 617 -3.45 17.96 -7.47
CA ILE A 617 -3.35 16.53 -7.71
C ILE A 617 -2.50 15.93 -6.59
N SER A 618 -3.00 14.87 -5.96
CA SER A 618 -2.29 14.18 -4.88
C SER A 618 -0.91 13.70 -5.33
N LEU A 619 0.10 13.98 -4.49
CA LEU A 619 1.47 13.54 -4.66
C LEU A 619 1.64 12.02 -4.47
N ALA A 620 0.57 11.29 -4.11
CA ALA A 620 0.56 9.83 -4.16
C ALA A 620 0.51 9.27 -5.59
N ILE A 621 -0.18 9.96 -6.52
CA ILE A 621 -0.25 9.56 -7.94
C ILE A 621 0.92 10.17 -8.71
N LEU A 622 1.14 11.48 -8.52
CA LEU A 622 2.18 12.23 -9.21
C LEU A 622 3.17 12.78 -8.18
N PRO A 623 4.14 11.97 -7.72
CA PRO A 623 5.24 12.46 -6.91
C PRO A 623 5.96 13.61 -7.60
N VAL A 624 6.45 14.57 -6.83
CA VAL A 624 7.17 15.74 -7.36
C VAL A 624 8.56 15.78 -6.76
N THR A 625 9.58 15.79 -7.61
CA THR A 625 10.94 16.15 -7.20
C THR A 625 10.98 17.64 -6.96
N MET A 626 11.29 18.03 -5.73
CA MET A 626 11.42 19.42 -5.31
C MET A 626 12.89 19.68 -4.96
N SER A 627 13.51 20.55 -5.73
CA SER A 627 14.89 21.00 -5.52
C SER A 627 14.90 22.45 -5.06
N VAL A 628 15.45 22.72 -3.87
CA VAL A 628 15.57 24.06 -3.31
C VAL A 628 17.05 24.43 -3.25
N LYS A 629 17.49 25.27 -4.19
CA LYS A 629 18.89 25.70 -4.29
C LYS A 629 19.03 27.17 -3.93
N THR A 630 19.98 27.48 -3.05
CA THR A 630 20.33 28.86 -2.70
C THR A 630 20.96 29.58 -3.90
N THR A 631 20.41 30.72 -4.28
CA THR A 631 20.94 31.59 -5.34
C THR A 631 21.70 32.80 -4.82
N GLY A 632 21.47 33.17 -3.56
CA GLY A 632 22.13 34.29 -2.89
C GLY A 632 21.77 34.36 -1.40
N CYS A 633 22.59 35.05 -0.63
CA CYS A 633 22.45 35.22 0.83
C CYS A 633 22.95 36.60 1.29
N GLY A 634 22.60 37.65 0.54
CA GLY A 634 22.96 39.03 0.84
C GLY A 634 24.45 39.39 0.71
N ILE A 635 25.28 38.58 0.02
CA ILE A 635 26.70 38.87 -0.20
C ILE A 635 26.89 39.49 -1.60
N GLN A 636 27.44 40.70 -1.67
CA GLN A 636 27.79 41.32 -2.95
C GLN A 636 29.13 40.75 -3.46
N LYS A 637 29.19 40.34 -4.74
CA LYS A 637 30.41 39.80 -5.40
C LYS A 637 31.63 40.74 -5.32
N SER A 638 31.43 42.01 -4.98
CA SER A 638 32.46 43.05 -4.89
C SER A 638 33.25 43.07 -3.57
N GLU A 639 32.88 42.28 -2.56
CA GLU A 639 33.57 42.24 -1.25
C GLU A 639 34.74 41.23 -1.18
N PHE A 640 34.97 40.41 -2.21
CA PHE A 640 36.08 39.47 -2.24
C PHE A 640 37.20 39.94 -3.18
N SER A 641 38.43 39.99 -2.66
CA SER A 641 39.64 40.23 -3.45
C SER A 641 39.84 39.12 -4.49
N ALA A 642 40.24 39.50 -5.70
CA ALA A 642 40.40 38.63 -6.87
C ALA A 642 41.38 37.44 -6.69
N ASP A 643 42.12 37.36 -5.58
CA ASP A 643 43.10 36.30 -5.29
C ASP A 643 42.54 35.09 -4.50
N GLU A 644 41.32 35.17 -3.94
CA GLU A 644 40.68 34.04 -3.23
C GLU A 644 39.62 33.32 -4.08
N THR A 645 39.54 33.59 -5.38
CA THR A 645 38.60 32.93 -6.30
C THR A 645 39.11 31.57 -6.77
N GLY A 646 39.39 30.68 -5.83
CA GLY A 646 39.40 29.24 -6.12
C GLY A 646 37.98 28.70 -5.99
N ASP A 647 37.19 28.67 -7.07
CA ASP A 647 35.95 27.88 -7.28
C ASP A 647 35.04 27.61 -6.05
N MET A 648 34.90 28.55 -5.11
CA MET A 648 33.95 28.41 -4.01
C MET A 648 32.56 28.80 -4.51
N ASP A 649 31.77 27.78 -4.81
CA ASP A 649 30.37 27.91 -5.26
C ASP A 649 29.59 28.75 -4.23
N ILE A 650 28.89 29.81 -4.67
CA ILE A 650 28.09 30.72 -3.81
C ILE A 650 27.12 29.92 -2.92
N SER A 651 26.64 28.79 -3.43
CA SER A 651 25.86 27.80 -2.69
C SER A 651 26.54 27.37 -1.37
N SER A 652 27.84 27.08 -1.39
CA SER A 652 28.61 26.64 -0.22
C SER A 652 28.73 27.73 0.85
N LEU A 653 28.92 28.99 0.45
CA LEU A 653 28.97 30.13 1.37
C LEU A 653 27.61 30.38 2.02
N CYS A 654 26.52 30.27 1.25
CA CYS A 654 25.18 30.48 1.77
C CYS A 654 24.75 29.38 2.76
N LYS A 655 25.25 28.15 2.64
CA LYS A 655 25.01 27.10 3.65
C LYS A 655 25.55 27.42 5.05
N LEU A 656 26.50 28.35 5.17
CA LEU A 656 27.02 28.83 6.46
C LEU A 656 26.09 29.89 7.10
N ARG A 657 25.26 30.57 6.29
CA ARG A 657 24.41 31.71 6.71
C ARG A 657 22.91 31.43 6.76
N CYS A 658 22.41 30.58 5.88
CA CYS A 658 21.00 30.22 5.81
C CYS A 658 20.77 28.85 6.43
N PHE A 659 19.68 28.68 7.18
CA PHE A 659 19.33 27.35 7.65
C PHE A 659 18.86 26.45 6.48
N PRO A 660 19.15 25.14 6.51
CA PRO A 660 18.68 24.21 5.49
C PRO A 660 17.14 24.18 5.40
N PRO A 661 16.55 24.24 4.19
CA PRO A 661 15.10 24.17 4.00
C PRO A 661 14.48 22.93 4.64
N VAL A 662 13.28 23.09 5.21
CA VAL A 662 12.48 21.97 5.73
C VAL A 662 11.13 21.99 5.05
N ALA A 663 10.73 20.86 4.46
CA ALA A 663 9.38 20.70 3.92
C ALA A 663 8.55 19.76 4.78
N MET A 664 7.25 20.06 4.89
CA MET A 664 6.26 19.21 5.54
C MET A 664 5.12 18.97 4.56
N ALA A 665 4.87 17.71 4.21
CA ALA A 665 3.82 17.32 3.27
C ALA A 665 2.73 16.53 3.98
N TRP A 666 1.45 16.89 3.77
CA TRP A 666 0.32 16.12 4.32
C TRP A 666 -0.89 16.11 3.39
N ASP A 667 -1.72 15.10 3.60
CA ASP A 667 -3.11 15.06 3.13
C ASP A 667 -4.01 14.44 4.22
N ALA A 668 -5.32 14.48 4.01
CA ALA A 668 -6.31 14.02 5.01
C ALA A 668 -6.21 12.52 5.37
N SER A 669 -5.49 11.73 4.56
CA SER A 669 -5.38 10.28 4.69
C SER A 669 -3.97 9.78 5.04
N SER A 670 -2.91 10.46 4.59
CA SER A 670 -1.51 10.04 4.77
C SER A 670 -0.89 10.50 6.09
N GLY A 671 -1.48 11.51 6.73
CA GLY A 671 -0.83 12.21 7.85
C GLY A 671 0.36 13.07 7.38
N LEU A 672 1.16 13.53 8.33
CA LEU A 672 2.26 14.48 8.12
C LEU A 672 3.60 13.80 7.87
N ASN A 673 4.27 14.15 6.78
CA ASN A 673 5.63 13.74 6.46
C ASN A 673 6.57 14.94 6.51
N VAL A 674 7.73 14.80 7.13
CA VAL A 674 8.72 15.89 7.25
C VAL A 674 9.99 15.51 6.50
N PHE A 675 10.49 16.44 5.68
CA PHE A 675 11.68 16.32 4.86
C PHE A 675 12.69 17.40 5.30
N PRO A 676 13.55 17.10 6.28
CA PRO A 676 14.57 18.04 6.73
C PRO A 676 15.74 18.10 5.74
N ASN A 677 16.42 19.25 5.68
CA ASN A 677 17.55 19.47 4.78
C ASN A 677 17.18 19.26 3.29
N LEU A 678 16.01 19.77 2.88
CA LEU A 678 15.48 19.60 1.52
C LEU A 678 16.32 20.39 0.50
N TYR A 679 17.31 19.74 -0.11
CA TYR A 679 18.07 20.29 -1.24
C TYR A 679 17.53 19.79 -2.58
N SER A 680 17.23 18.50 -2.68
CA SER A 680 16.65 17.86 -3.85
C SER A 680 16.08 16.50 -3.46
N GLU A 681 14.79 16.43 -3.16
CA GLU A 681 14.12 15.18 -2.83
C GLU A 681 12.79 15.03 -3.56
N THR A 682 12.38 13.79 -3.80
CA THR A 682 11.05 13.48 -4.32
C THR A 682 10.05 13.47 -3.17
N ILE A 683 9.19 14.49 -3.12
CA ILE A 683 8.11 14.59 -2.16
C ILE A 683 6.95 13.71 -2.61
N MET A 684 6.49 12.88 -1.68
CA MET A 684 5.42 11.92 -1.92
C MET A 684 4.69 11.61 -0.61
N VAL A 685 3.43 11.21 -0.75
CA VAL A 685 2.51 10.88 0.35
C VAL A 685 1.88 9.52 0.09
N ASP A 686 1.46 8.82 1.14
CA ASP A 686 0.89 7.46 1.01
C ASP A 686 -0.65 7.43 0.97
N SER A 687 -1.26 8.36 0.24
CA SER A 687 -2.72 8.35 0.02
C SER A 687 -3.16 7.43 -1.12
N SER A 688 -4.48 7.19 -1.22
CA SER A 688 -5.10 6.39 -2.29
C SER A 688 -6.29 7.13 -2.94
N PRO A 689 -6.01 8.24 -3.64
CA PRO A 689 -7.04 9.05 -4.32
C PRO A 689 -7.87 8.25 -5.33
N GLY A 690 -9.15 8.62 -5.48
CA GLY A 690 -10.07 8.07 -6.47
C GLY A 690 -10.34 6.57 -6.41
N VAL A 691 -10.04 5.93 -5.28
CA VAL A 691 -10.55 4.60 -4.93
C VAL A 691 -11.96 4.74 -4.32
N TRP A 692 -12.82 3.73 -4.50
CA TRP A 692 -14.19 3.74 -3.95
C TRP A 692 -14.23 4.03 -2.44
N SER A 693 -13.27 3.51 -1.66
CA SER A 693 -13.12 3.74 -0.21
C SER A 693 -12.20 4.92 0.16
N SER A 694 -12.02 5.91 -0.72
CA SER A 694 -11.19 7.09 -0.44
C SER A 694 -11.85 8.04 0.56
N LYS A 695 -11.07 8.55 1.52
CA LYS A 695 -11.54 9.56 2.48
C LYS A 695 -11.57 10.95 1.82
N PRO A 696 -12.54 11.82 2.16
CA PRO A 696 -12.53 13.22 1.71
C PRO A 696 -11.19 13.91 2.00
N GLY A 697 -10.63 14.60 1.01
CA GLY A 697 -9.35 15.30 1.14
C GLY A 697 -8.10 14.52 0.70
N SER A 698 -8.22 13.26 0.27
CA SER A 698 -7.07 12.46 -0.24
C SER A 698 -6.57 12.88 -1.63
N GLU A 699 -7.24 13.84 -2.29
CA GLU A 699 -6.99 14.21 -3.69
C GLU A 699 -6.03 15.39 -3.84
N LYS A 700 -5.78 16.10 -2.74
CA LYS A 700 -4.89 17.25 -2.68
C LYS A 700 -3.77 16.97 -1.70
N THR A 701 -2.63 17.59 -1.93
CA THR A 701 -1.51 17.51 -1.00
C THR A 701 -1.02 18.91 -0.71
N ASN A 702 -0.87 19.23 0.56
CA ASN A 702 -0.31 20.49 1.01
C ASN A 702 1.15 20.28 1.37
N VAL A 703 2.02 21.17 0.91
CA VAL A 703 3.45 21.17 1.23
C VAL A 703 3.80 22.52 1.83
N LEU A 704 4.06 22.53 3.14
CA LEU A 704 4.56 23.69 3.86
C LEU A 704 6.09 23.67 3.80
N LEU A 705 6.68 24.77 3.35
CA LEU A 705 8.09 24.93 3.14
C LEU A 705 8.62 26.02 4.07
N LEU A 706 9.54 25.66 4.96
CA LEU A 706 10.25 26.56 5.87
C LEU A 706 11.61 26.91 5.27
N ILE A 707 11.80 28.18 4.93
CA ILE A 707 13.01 28.69 4.26
C ILE A 707 13.43 30.02 4.89
N ASP A 708 14.74 30.27 4.96
CA ASP A 708 15.30 31.50 5.52
C ASP A 708 15.03 32.73 4.64
N PRO A 709 14.25 33.73 5.10
CA PRO A 709 13.91 34.92 4.33
C PRO A 709 15.12 35.82 4.02
N HIS A 710 16.26 35.64 4.72
CA HIS A 710 17.48 36.38 4.45
C HIS A 710 18.20 35.93 3.18
N CYS A 711 17.75 34.83 2.57
CA CYS A 711 18.38 34.21 1.43
C CYS A 711 17.42 34.14 0.24
N SER A 712 17.97 34.09 -0.97
CA SER A 712 17.21 33.84 -2.19
C SER A 712 17.37 32.40 -2.66
N TYR A 713 16.30 31.84 -3.20
CA TYR A 713 16.23 30.44 -3.59
C TYR A 713 15.62 30.29 -4.98
N ARG A 714 16.18 29.34 -5.74
CA ARG A 714 15.51 28.75 -6.90
C ARG A 714 14.89 27.43 -6.47
N THR A 715 13.58 27.39 -6.49
CA THR A 715 12.80 26.18 -6.24
C THR A 715 12.35 25.58 -7.57
N SER A 716 12.78 24.36 -7.83
CA SER A 716 12.55 23.64 -9.07
C SER A 716 11.66 22.43 -8.84
N PHE A 717 10.68 22.23 -9.72
CA PHE A 717 9.71 21.14 -9.66
C PHE A 717 9.74 20.32 -10.96
N ASP A 718 9.87 19.00 -10.83
CA ASP A 718 9.72 18.03 -11.92
C ASP A 718 8.96 16.79 -11.44
N VAL A 719 8.24 16.12 -12.35
CA VAL A 719 7.51 14.88 -12.05
C VAL A 719 8.27 13.69 -12.62
N PRO A 720 8.91 12.85 -11.77
CA PRO A 720 9.60 11.66 -12.24
C PRO A 720 8.61 10.61 -12.74
N ILE A 721 8.53 10.47 -14.07
CA ILE A 721 7.62 9.55 -14.77
C ILE A 721 7.76 8.11 -14.26
N THR A 722 8.98 7.64 -14.04
CA THR A 722 9.23 6.26 -13.58
C THR A 722 8.64 6.02 -12.20
N THR A 723 8.85 6.94 -11.27
CA THR A 723 8.28 6.88 -9.92
C THR A 723 6.76 6.97 -9.95
N ALA A 724 6.19 7.87 -10.77
CA ALA A 724 4.74 8.00 -10.95
C ALA A 724 4.12 6.72 -11.55
N ALA A 725 4.76 6.12 -12.56
CA ALA A 725 4.33 4.85 -13.15
C ALA A 725 4.37 3.70 -12.12
N GLY A 726 5.45 3.61 -11.33
CA GLY A 726 5.58 2.64 -10.25
C GLY A 726 4.46 2.78 -9.21
N ARG A 727 4.21 4.02 -8.76
CA ARG A 727 3.12 4.35 -7.83
C ARG A 727 1.75 4.00 -8.38
N PHE A 728 1.46 4.37 -9.63
CA PHE A 728 0.19 4.08 -10.28
C PHE A 728 -0.10 2.57 -10.31
N ILE A 729 0.87 1.75 -10.72
CA ILE A 729 0.68 0.29 -10.74
C ILE A 729 0.46 -0.24 -9.32
N LEU A 730 1.29 0.16 -8.34
CA LEU A 730 1.12 -0.30 -6.95
C LEU A 730 -0.24 0.11 -6.34
N LEU A 731 -0.73 1.30 -6.67
CA LEU A 731 -2.01 1.83 -6.20
C LEU A 731 -3.22 1.07 -6.75
N TYR A 732 -3.20 0.77 -8.05
CA TYR A 732 -4.40 0.33 -8.78
C TYR A 732 -4.29 -1.08 -9.36
N PHE A 733 -3.23 -1.84 -9.06
CA PHE A 733 -3.05 -3.21 -9.57
C PHE A 733 -4.28 -4.10 -9.36
N SER A 734 -4.83 -4.14 -8.14
CA SER A 734 -6.02 -4.96 -7.82
C SER A 734 -7.24 -4.56 -8.65
N GLN A 735 -7.43 -3.25 -8.88
CA GLN A 735 -8.52 -2.72 -9.71
C GLN A 735 -8.32 -3.08 -11.18
N ILE A 736 -7.12 -2.84 -11.71
CA ILE A 736 -6.74 -3.17 -13.09
C ILE A 736 -6.95 -4.66 -13.36
N PHE A 737 -6.56 -5.52 -12.43
CA PHE A 737 -6.71 -6.97 -12.57
C PHE A 737 -8.19 -7.41 -12.63
N GLY A 738 -9.04 -6.89 -11.74
CA GLY A 738 -10.49 -7.12 -11.80
C GLY A 738 -11.10 -6.63 -13.12
N PHE A 739 -10.66 -5.48 -13.60
CA PHE A 739 -11.07 -4.94 -14.90
C PHE A 739 -10.58 -5.79 -16.09
N SER A 740 -9.39 -6.37 -16.02
CA SER A 740 -8.90 -7.28 -17.08
C SER A 740 -9.82 -8.47 -17.27
N ILE A 741 -10.31 -9.07 -16.18
CA ILE A 741 -11.30 -10.17 -16.25
C ILE A 741 -12.64 -9.67 -16.80
N ALA A 742 -13.10 -8.50 -16.37
CA ALA A 742 -14.33 -7.88 -16.89
C ALA A 742 -14.27 -7.62 -18.41
N VAL A 743 -13.13 -7.12 -18.91
CA VAL A 743 -12.90 -6.89 -20.35
C VAL A 743 -13.03 -8.18 -21.16
N ILE A 744 -12.48 -9.29 -20.67
CA ILE A 744 -12.59 -10.58 -21.33
C ILE A 744 -14.03 -11.10 -21.28
N PHE A 745 -14.74 -10.95 -20.16
CA PHE A 745 -16.16 -11.30 -20.09
C PHE A 745 -17.02 -10.49 -21.08
N PHE A 746 -16.79 -9.19 -21.21
CA PHE A 746 -17.48 -8.37 -22.21
C PHE A 746 -17.14 -8.79 -23.65
N ALA A 747 -15.91 -9.26 -23.90
CA ALA A 747 -15.53 -9.80 -25.20
C ALA A 747 -16.21 -11.16 -25.48
N LEU A 748 -16.28 -12.05 -24.49
CA LEU A 748 -17.02 -13.32 -24.58
C LEU A 748 -18.52 -13.10 -24.77
N MET A 749 -19.09 -12.09 -24.11
CA MET A 749 -20.47 -11.64 -24.35
C MET A 749 -20.70 -11.30 -25.82
N ARG A 750 -19.78 -10.58 -26.48
CA ARG A 750 -19.89 -10.26 -27.93
C ARG A 750 -19.83 -11.53 -28.78
N GLN A 751 -18.93 -12.45 -28.46
CA GLN A 751 -18.78 -13.71 -29.19
C GLN A 751 -20.03 -14.60 -29.05
N ALA A 752 -20.57 -14.72 -27.83
CA ALA A 752 -21.82 -15.45 -27.56
C ALA A 752 -23.00 -14.79 -28.27
N TYR A 753 -23.13 -13.46 -28.19
CA TYR A 753 -24.19 -12.73 -28.86
C TYR A 753 -24.16 -12.91 -30.38
N ALA A 754 -22.98 -12.85 -31.01
CA ALA A 754 -22.84 -13.07 -32.46
C ALA A 754 -23.32 -14.46 -32.87
N TRP A 755 -22.98 -15.48 -32.06
CA TRP A 755 -23.46 -16.84 -32.29
C TRP A 755 -24.98 -16.97 -32.11
N GLU A 756 -25.56 -16.36 -31.08
CA GLU A 756 -27.01 -16.38 -30.80
C GLU A 756 -27.87 -15.77 -31.91
N ILE A 757 -27.28 -14.97 -32.81
CA ILE A 757 -27.94 -14.36 -33.97
C ILE A 757 -27.40 -14.89 -35.31
N ASP A 758 -26.74 -16.06 -35.29
CA ASP A 758 -26.21 -16.76 -36.46
C ASP A 758 -25.18 -15.97 -37.30
N LEU A 759 -24.45 -15.05 -36.66
CA LEU A 759 -23.33 -14.32 -37.26
C LEU A 759 -21.98 -15.03 -37.00
N PRO A 760 -20.96 -14.82 -37.85
CA PRO A 760 -19.64 -15.39 -37.63
C PRO A 760 -19.02 -14.84 -36.33
N ILE A 761 -18.44 -15.75 -35.54
CA ILE A 761 -17.82 -15.39 -34.25
C ILE A 761 -16.62 -14.47 -34.51
N PRO A 762 -16.63 -13.22 -33.98
CA PRO A 762 -15.51 -12.32 -34.15
C PRO A 762 -14.27 -12.81 -33.39
N SER A 763 -13.09 -12.45 -33.89
CA SER A 763 -11.85 -12.66 -33.14
C SER A 763 -11.90 -11.94 -31.80
N LEU A 764 -11.22 -12.51 -30.79
CA LEU A 764 -11.17 -11.92 -29.45
C LEU A 764 -10.61 -10.49 -29.47
N LEU A 765 -9.61 -10.23 -30.33
CA LEU A 765 -9.07 -8.89 -30.57
C LEU A 765 -10.16 -7.91 -31.05
N SER A 766 -10.92 -8.28 -32.08
CA SER A 766 -12.02 -7.46 -32.61
C SER A 766 -13.15 -7.24 -31.59
N ALA A 767 -13.42 -8.24 -30.74
CA ALA A 767 -14.40 -8.13 -29.68
C ALA A 767 -13.97 -7.11 -28.60
N VAL A 768 -12.70 -7.14 -28.16
CA VAL A 768 -12.16 -6.15 -27.21
C VAL A 768 -12.10 -4.75 -27.84
N GLU A 769 -11.67 -4.62 -29.09
CA GLU A 769 -11.71 -3.34 -29.82
C GLU A 769 -13.14 -2.78 -29.90
N SER A 770 -14.14 -3.64 -30.04
CA SER A 770 -15.55 -3.25 -30.08
C SER A 770 -16.04 -2.71 -28.73
N ASN A 771 -15.46 -3.15 -27.61
CA ASN A 771 -15.76 -2.61 -26.27
C ASN A 771 -15.26 -1.16 -26.10
N LEU A 772 -14.22 -0.77 -26.84
CA LEU A 772 -13.64 0.58 -26.83
C LEU A 772 -14.30 1.55 -27.83
N ARG A 773 -15.27 1.09 -28.65
CA ARG A 773 -15.94 1.97 -29.61
C ARG A 773 -16.81 2.99 -28.89
N LEU A 774 -16.67 4.26 -29.30
CA LEU A 774 -17.48 5.38 -28.81
C LEU A 774 -18.71 5.59 -29.73
N PRO A 775 -19.86 6.06 -29.20
CA PRO A 775 -20.12 6.36 -27.79
C PRO A 775 -20.70 5.17 -27.00
N LEU A 776 -21.60 4.39 -27.61
CA LEU A 776 -22.50 3.49 -26.87
C LEU A 776 -21.79 2.36 -26.11
N PRO A 777 -20.92 1.53 -26.74
CA PRO A 777 -20.24 0.43 -26.04
C PRO A 777 -19.37 0.90 -24.87
N PHE A 778 -18.57 1.95 -25.09
CA PHE A 778 -17.69 2.48 -24.06
C PHE A 778 -18.47 3.05 -22.87
N ILE A 779 -19.53 3.83 -23.11
CA ILE A 779 -20.37 4.37 -22.04
C ILE A 779 -21.01 3.23 -21.23
N SER A 780 -21.59 2.24 -21.91
CA SER A 780 -22.29 1.12 -21.26
C SER A 780 -21.38 0.22 -20.42
N LEU A 781 -20.15 -0.04 -20.89
CA LEU A 781 -19.24 -1.00 -20.27
C LEU A 781 -18.24 -0.35 -19.31
N ALA A 782 -17.82 0.89 -19.57
CA ALA A 782 -16.85 1.59 -18.75
C ALA A 782 -17.49 2.57 -17.74
N LEU A 783 -18.54 3.30 -18.12
CA LEU A 783 -19.07 4.40 -17.28
C LEU A 783 -20.27 3.98 -16.42
N VAL A 784 -21.19 3.18 -16.96
CA VAL A 784 -22.38 2.71 -16.20
C VAL A 784 -22.00 2.01 -14.88
N PRO A 785 -21.01 1.09 -14.81
CA PRO A 785 -20.63 0.49 -13.53
C PRO A 785 -20.20 1.52 -12.48
N ASN A 786 -19.47 2.57 -12.89
CA ASN A 786 -19.04 3.64 -11.99
C ASN A 786 -20.25 4.41 -11.45
N PHE A 787 -21.22 4.73 -12.31
CA PHE A 787 -22.47 5.37 -11.87
C PHE A 787 -23.31 4.49 -10.93
N LEU A 788 -23.33 3.17 -11.13
CA LEU A 788 -24.02 2.24 -10.22
C LEU A 788 -23.39 2.26 -8.81
N VAL A 789 -22.06 2.31 -8.72
CA VAL A 789 -21.34 2.40 -7.44
C VAL A 789 -21.55 3.75 -6.77
N LEU A 790 -21.57 4.84 -7.55
CA LEU A 790 -21.89 6.16 -7.03
C LEU A 790 -23.32 6.22 -6.50
N LEU A 791 -24.28 5.63 -7.22
CA LEU A 791 -25.67 5.52 -6.79
C LEU A 791 -25.78 4.68 -5.51
N HIS A 792 -25.06 3.55 -5.43
CA HIS A 792 -25.02 2.73 -4.23
C HIS A 792 -24.46 3.53 -3.04
N SER A 793 -23.33 4.21 -3.22
CA SER A 793 -22.72 5.03 -2.16
C SER A 793 -23.66 6.13 -1.68
N TYR A 794 -24.39 6.76 -2.61
CA TYR A 794 -25.43 7.74 -2.29
C TYR A 794 -26.60 7.12 -1.52
N LEU A 795 -27.13 5.98 -1.96
CA LEU A 795 -28.25 5.29 -1.30
C LEU A 795 -27.90 4.82 0.13
N PHE A 796 -26.66 4.39 0.36
CA PHE A 796 -26.20 3.90 1.66
C PHE A 796 -25.40 4.94 2.47
N SER A 797 -25.43 6.22 2.06
CA SER A 797 -24.78 7.35 2.75
C SER A 797 -23.29 7.12 3.04
N GLN A 798 -22.58 6.44 2.13
CA GLN A 798 -21.13 6.23 2.24
C GLN A 798 -20.38 7.47 1.76
N PRO A 799 -19.35 7.95 2.49
CA PRO A 799 -18.59 9.12 2.08
C PRO A 799 -17.77 8.82 0.83
N LEU A 800 -17.89 9.66 -0.19
CA LEU A 800 -17.07 9.60 -1.40
C LEU A 800 -16.26 10.90 -1.51
N ALA A 801 -14.94 10.79 -1.64
CA ALA A 801 -14.04 11.95 -1.59
C ALA A 801 -14.26 12.95 -2.74
N SER A 802 -14.15 12.49 -4.00
CA SER A 802 -14.68 13.21 -5.16
C SER A 802 -15.09 12.28 -6.29
N VAL A 803 -16.27 12.58 -6.83
CA VAL A 803 -16.89 11.84 -7.92
C VAL A 803 -16.06 11.94 -9.19
N ILE A 804 -15.44 13.09 -9.43
CA ILE A 804 -14.69 13.38 -10.66
C ILE A 804 -13.41 12.54 -10.69
N SER A 805 -12.60 12.59 -9.62
CA SER A 805 -11.35 11.83 -9.55
C SER A 805 -11.61 10.33 -9.58
N PHE A 806 -12.65 9.85 -8.89
CA PHE A 806 -13.08 8.45 -8.94
C PHE A 806 -13.40 7.99 -10.37
N ILE A 807 -14.20 8.76 -11.13
CA ILE A 807 -14.54 8.42 -12.51
C ILE A 807 -13.31 8.46 -13.41
N ILE A 808 -12.46 9.49 -13.30
CA ILE A 808 -11.26 9.66 -14.13
C ILE A 808 -10.30 8.48 -13.90
N ILE A 809 -9.94 8.20 -12.65
CA ILE A 809 -8.98 7.14 -12.31
C ILE A 809 -9.53 5.77 -12.67
N SER A 810 -10.80 5.48 -12.39
CA SER A 810 -11.43 4.23 -12.77
C SER A 810 -11.48 4.05 -14.30
N THR A 811 -11.71 5.12 -15.05
CA THR A 811 -11.66 5.10 -16.52
C THR A 811 -10.24 4.85 -17.03
N ILE A 812 -9.22 5.50 -16.45
CA ILE A 812 -7.81 5.25 -16.78
C ILE A 812 -7.44 3.79 -16.50
N CYS A 813 -7.81 3.24 -15.34
CA CYS A 813 -7.57 1.85 -15.00
C CYS A 813 -8.27 0.89 -15.98
N TYR A 814 -9.48 1.20 -16.41
CA TYR A 814 -10.20 0.38 -17.41
C TYR A 814 -9.51 0.44 -18.78
N LEU A 815 -9.07 1.62 -19.24
CA LEU A 815 -8.29 1.75 -20.47
C LEU A 815 -6.96 0.99 -20.40
N PHE A 816 -6.28 1.06 -19.25
CA PHE A 816 -5.04 0.33 -18.99
C PHE A 816 -5.27 -1.19 -19.04
N ALA A 817 -6.33 -1.68 -18.39
CA ALA A 817 -6.73 -3.09 -18.43
C ALA A 817 -7.04 -3.57 -19.86
N ASN A 818 -7.73 -2.75 -20.67
CA ASN A 818 -7.95 -3.05 -22.08
C ASN A 818 -6.63 -3.13 -22.85
N GLY A 819 -5.70 -2.19 -22.66
CA GLY A 819 -4.39 -2.21 -23.32
C GLY A 819 -3.56 -3.44 -22.94
N LEU A 820 -3.56 -3.84 -21.67
CA LEU A 820 -2.93 -5.08 -21.21
C LEU A 820 -3.54 -6.31 -21.88
N MET A 821 -4.88 -6.39 -21.94
CA MET A 821 -5.56 -7.52 -22.56
C MET A 821 -5.31 -7.56 -24.07
N LEU A 822 -5.34 -6.43 -24.76
CA LEU A 822 -4.99 -6.34 -26.18
C LEU A 822 -3.56 -6.82 -26.44
N ALA A 823 -2.60 -6.44 -25.60
CA ALA A 823 -1.22 -6.91 -25.69
C ALA A 823 -1.14 -8.44 -25.48
N LEU A 824 -1.78 -8.97 -24.43
CA LEU A 824 -1.81 -10.40 -24.14
C LEU A 824 -2.47 -11.22 -25.27
N ILE A 825 -3.57 -10.71 -25.82
CA ILE A 825 -4.29 -11.30 -26.96
C ILE A 825 -3.41 -11.28 -28.21
N ALA A 826 -2.74 -10.17 -28.52
CA ALA A 826 -1.84 -10.08 -29.66
C ALA A 826 -0.65 -11.05 -29.55
N ILE A 827 -0.02 -11.13 -28.37
CA ILE A 827 1.09 -12.05 -28.10
C ILE A 827 0.63 -13.50 -28.26
N SER A 828 -0.50 -13.87 -27.66
CA SER A 828 -1.03 -15.24 -27.77
C SER A 828 -1.43 -15.60 -29.20
N LEU A 829 -2.05 -14.69 -29.96
CA LEU A 829 -2.35 -14.88 -31.38
C LEU A 829 -1.08 -15.12 -32.19
N LEU A 830 -0.03 -14.32 -31.96
CA LEU A 830 1.25 -14.46 -32.64
C LEU A 830 1.86 -15.85 -32.36
N VAL A 831 1.87 -16.29 -31.10
CA VAL A 831 2.39 -17.61 -30.70
C VAL A 831 1.64 -18.73 -31.42
N PHE A 832 0.30 -18.73 -31.41
CA PHE A 832 -0.48 -19.75 -32.10
C PHE A 832 -0.29 -19.71 -33.61
N TYR A 833 -0.19 -18.53 -34.21
CA TYR A 833 0.01 -18.40 -35.65
C TYR A 833 1.38 -18.93 -36.08
N ILE A 834 2.45 -18.62 -35.33
CA ILE A 834 3.78 -19.17 -35.56
C ILE A 834 3.78 -20.70 -35.40
N ALA A 835 3.17 -21.22 -34.33
CA ALA A 835 3.07 -22.66 -34.09
C ALA A 835 2.28 -23.39 -35.18
N ALA A 836 1.12 -22.86 -35.60
CA ALA A 836 0.26 -23.45 -36.61
C ALA A 836 0.87 -23.36 -38.01
N THR A 837 1.56 -22.26 -38.35
CA THR A 837 2.29 -22.15 -39.63
C THR A 837 3.47 -23.10 -39.69
N ALA A 838 4.24 -23.24 -38.61
CA ALA A 838 5.29 -24.26 -38.51
C ALA A 838 4.71 -25.68 -38.67
N HIS A 839 3.63 -26.01 -37.97
CA HIS A 839 2.96 -27.31 -38.10
C HIS A 839 2.47 -27.55 -39.54
N ALA A 840 1.80 -26.57 -40.15
CA ALA A 840 1.34 -26.68 -41.54
C ALA A 840 2.51 -26.88 -42.52
N PHE A 841 3.62 -26.15 -42.31
CA PHE A 841 4.84 -26.27 -43.12
C PHE A 841 5.48 -27.66 -43.00
N PHE A 842 5.70 -28.15 -41.78
CA PHE A 842 6.27 -29.48 -41.56
C PHE A 842 5.37 -30.58 -42.11
N LYS A 843 4.05 -30.51 -41.87
CA LYS A 843 3.08 -31.48 -42.37
C LYS A 843 3.01 -31.50 -43.90
N ARG A 844 3.16 -30.34 -44.56
CA ARG A 844 3.25 -30.24 -46.02
C ARG A 844 4.55 -30.85 -46.54
N ARG A 845 5.69 -30.46 -45.95
CA ARG A 845 7.02 -30.95 -46.36
C ARG A 845 7.18 -32.45 -46.13
N TRP A 846 6.51 -32.98 -45.11
CA TRP A 846 6.44 -34.41 -44.84
C TRP A 846 5.69 -35.15 -45.94
N ARG A 847 4.51 -34.67 -46.37
CA ARG A 847 3.75 -35.29 -47.46
C ARG A 847 4.48 -35.30 -48.80
N THR A 848 5.26 -34.26 -49.10
CA THR A 848 6.14 -34.26 -50.28
C THR A 848 7.35 -35.18 -50.13
N PHE A 849 7.81 -35.42 -48.90
CA PHE A 849 8.90 -36.36 -48.61
C PHE A 849 8.43 -37.82 -48.67
N GLU A 850 7.21 -38.10 -48.21
CA GLU A 850 6.56 -39.43 -48.23
C GLU A 850 6.27 -39.90 -49.66
N ASN A 851 6.11 -38.99 -50.62
CA ASN A 851 5.98 -39.30 -52.05
C ASN A 851 7.32 -39.59 -52.76
N ASN A 852 8.47 -39.44 -52.08
CA ASN A 852 9.79 -39.79 -52.61
C ASN A 852 10.26 -41.11 -51.98
N GLU A 853 10.13 -42.21 -52.74
CA GLU A 853 10.43 -43.63 -52.41
C GLU A 853 11.92 -43.96 -52.08
N ARG A 854 12.70 -43.04 -51.51
CA ARG A 854 14.08 -43.34 -51.08
C ARG A 854 14.42 -42.60 -49.79
N LEU A 855 14.25 -43.29 -48.65
CA LEU A 855 15.11 -43.24 -47.44
C LEU A 855 14.44 -44.01 -46.28
N TYR A 856 14.97 -45.18 -45.92
CA TYR A 856 14.46 -46.07 -44.87
C TYR A 856 14.68 -45.56 -43.41
N PHE A 857 15.56 -44.57 -43.21
CA PHE A 857 16.01 -44.14 -41.89
C PHE A 857 14.99 -43.27 -41.10
N PRO A 858 14.27 -42.29 -41.69
CA PRO A 858 13.25 -41.52 -40.95
C PRO A 858 11.98 -42.32 -40.60
N GLN A 859 11.76 -43.49 -41.21
CA GLN A 859 10.58 -44.32 -40.99
C GLN A 859 10.68 -45.15 -39.68
N TRP A 860 11.90 -45.49 -39.25
CA TRP A 860 12.17 -46.20 -37.99
C TRP A 860 12.10 -45.29 -36.75
N PHE A 861 12.56 -44.04 -36.86
CA PHE A 861 12.45 -43.07 -35.76
C PHE A 861 10.99 -42.62 -35.52
N LEU A 862 10.17 -42.58 -36.59
CA LEU A 862 8.73 -42.34 -36.48
C LEU A 862 7.93 -43.56 -36.00
N SER A 863 8.34 -44.80 -36.24
CA SER A 863 7.62 -45.96 -35.70
C SER A 863 7.69 -46.00 -34.17
N LEU A 864 8.78 -45.50 -33.58
CA LEU A 864 8.95 -45.37 -32.13
C LEU A 864 8.08 -44.24 -31.52
N SER A 865 7.91 -43.12 -32.25
CA SER A 865 7.04 -42.01 -31.82
C SER A 865 5.55 -42.25 -32.14
N CYS A 866 5.23 -43.01 -33.20
CA CYS A 866 3.88 -43.48 -33.50
C CYS A 866 3.43 -44.64 -32.60
N ALA A 867 4.34 -45.45 -32.03
CA ALA A 867 3.98 -46.46 -31.03
C ALA A 867 3.40 -45.81 -29.76
N VAL A 868 3.96 -44.67 -29.33
CA VAL A 868 3.46 -43.87 -28.19
C VAL A 868 2.11 -43.18 -28.52
N LEU A 869 1.93 -42.72 -29.76
CA LEU A 869 0.69 -42.08 -30.24
C LEU A 869 -0.42 -43.07 -30.68
N SER A 870 -0.13 -44.36 -30.87
CA SER A 870 -1.10 -45.39 -31.30
C SER A 870 -1.67 -46.24 -30.15
N SER A 871 -1.22 -46.01 -28.91
CA SER A 871 -1.82 -46.60 -27.72
C SER A 871 -3.33 -46.34 -27.69
N LYS A 872 -4.12 -47.36 -27.31
CA LYS A 872 -5.58 -47.24 -27.08
C LYS A 872 -5.92 -46.02 -26.23
N VAL A 873 -5.04 -45.65 -25.29
CA VAL A 873 -5.17 -44.49 -24.41
C VAL A 873 -5.15 -43.16 -25.18
N VAL A 874 -4.26 -43.00 -26.17
CA VAL A 874 -4.16 -41.78 -26.98
C VAL A 874 -5.35 -41.66 -27.96
N ARG A 875 -5.88 -42.78 -28.47
CA ARG A 875 -7.13 -42.80 -29.26
C ARG A 875 -8.38 -42.48 -28.43
N ILE A 876 -8.42 -42.86 -27.15
CA ILE A 876 -9.52 -42.52 -26.22
C ILE A 876 -9.45 -41.03 -25.83
N ILE A 877 -8.24 -40.50 -25.54
CA ILE A 877 -8.02 -39.08 -25.24
C ILE A 877 -8.38 -38.17 -26.43
N THR A 878 -8.11 -38.62 -27.66
CA THR A 878 -8.42 -37.85 -28.88
C THR A 878 -9.88 -37.94 -29.33
N SER A 879 -10.63 -38.96 -28.92
CA SER A 879 -12.05 -39.12 -29.29
C SER A 879 -13.02 -38.41 -28.32
N HIS A 880 -12.69 -38.30 -27.03
CA HIS A 880 -13.51 -37.60 -26.04
C HIS A 880 -12.65 -36.78 -25.04
N PRO A 881 -12.05 -35.65 -25.46
CA PRO A 881 -11.10 -34.91 -24.62
C PRO A 881 -11.73 -34.33 -23.34
N SER A 882 -12.96 -33.81 -23.42
CA SER A 882 -13.65 -33.14 -22.31
C SER A 882 -13.88 -34.01 -21.05
N PRO A 883 -14.48 -35.21 -21.12
CA PRO A 883 -14.71 -36.04 -19.92
C PRO A 883 -13.42 -36.65 -19.35
N VAL A 884 -12.41 -36.93 -20.19
CA VAL A 884 -11.13 -37.47 -19.72
C VAL A 884 -10.36 -36.43 -18.91
N ILE A 885 -10.38 -35.16 -19.36
CA ILE A 885 -9.78 -34.06 -18.61
C ILE A 885 -10.52 -33.85 -17.28
N ALA A 886 -11.85 -33.94 -17.25
CA ALA A 886 -12.63 -33.84 -16.02
C ALA A 886 -12.23 -34.92 -14.98
N LEU A 887 -12.08 -36.18 -15.44
CA LEU A 887 -11.70 -37.32 -14.61
C LEU A 887 -10.34 -37.16 -13.94
N VAL A 888 -9.38 -36.48 -14.57
CA VAL A 888 -8.04 -36.23 -14.02
C VAL A 888 -7.99 -34.92 -13.24
N ALA A 889 -8.63 -33.86 -13.75
CA ALA A 889 -8.53 -32.53 -13.16
C ALA A 889 -9.27 -32.44 -11.81
N PHE A 890 -10.44 -33.07 -11.63
CA PHE A 890 -11.17 -32.98 -10.36
C PHE A 890 -10.40 -33.58 -9.17
N PRO A 891 -9.83 -34.80 -9.25
CA PRO A 891 -8.99 -35.32 -8.17
C PRO A 891 -7.78 -34.42 -7.89
N VAL A 892 -7.12 -33.89 -8.93
CA VAL A 892 -5.95 -33.01 -8.75
C VAL A 892 -6.32 -31.71 -8.02
N VAL A 893 -7.49 -31.12 -8.32
CA VAL A 893 -7.97 -29.89 -7.66
C VAL A 893 -8.31 -30.13 -6.19
N CYS A 894 -8.86 -31.30 -5.85
CA CYS A 894 -9.27 -31.62 -4.49
C CYS A 894 -8.14 -32.16 -3.62
N LEU A 895 -7.19 -32.90 -4.21
CA LEU A 895 -6.20 -33.67 -3.47
C LEU A 895 -4.78 -33.10 -3.56
N VAL A 896 -4.47 -32.32 -4.60
CA VAL A 896 -3.11 -31.81 -4.83
C VAL A 896 -3.08 -30.30 -4.75
N HIS A 897 -3.58 -29.60 -5.79
CA HIS A 897 -3.61 -28.15 -5.83
C HIS A 897 -4.58 -27.64 -6.92
N PRO A 898 -5.42 -26.61 -6.65
CA PRO A 898 -6.39 -26.11 -7.61
C PRO A 898 -5.76 -25.56 -8.90
N ALA A 899 -4.61 -24.89 -8.80
CA ALA A 899 -3.87 -24.37 -9.96
C ALA A 899 -3.47 -25.46 -10.97
N LEU A 900 -3.09 -26.67 -10.50
CA LEU A 900 -2.67 -27.76 -11.38
C LEU A 900 -3.83 -28.28 -12.23
N GLY A 901 -5.04 -28.34 -11.66
CA GLY A 901 -6.25 -28.64 -12.43
C GLY A 901 -6.54 -27.60 -13.51
N LEU A 902 -6.34 -26.30 -13.20
CA LEU A 902 -6.46 -25.23 -14.19
C LEU A 902 -5.40 -25.32 -15.30
N PHE A 903 -4.17 -25.73 -14.98
CA PHE A 903 -3.12 -25.97 -16.00
C PHE A 903 -3.50 -27.10 -16.97
N LEU A 904 -4.16 -28.17 -16.49
CA LEU A 904 -4.69 -29.22 -17.35
C LEU A 904 -5.78 -28.68 -18.29
N LEU A 905 -6.68 -27.83 -17.78
CA LEU A 905 -7.70 -27.16 -18.59
C LEU A 905 -7.06 -26.24 -19.65
N LEU A 906 -6.08 -25.41 -19.26
CA LEU A 906 -5.35 -24.54 -20.18
C LEU A 906 -4.64 -25.31 -21.29
N SER A 907 -3.99 -26.42 -20.94
CA SER A 907 -3.31 -27.28 -21.91
C SER A 907 -4.30 -27.83 -22.94
N SER A 908 -5.49 -28.22 -22.50
CA SER A 908 -6.57 -28.66 -23.40
C SER A 908 -7.03 -27.56 -24.35
N HIS A 909 -7.26 -26.35 -23.84
CA HIS A 909 -7.62 -25.20 -24.67
C HIS A 909 -6.52 -24.87 -25.68
N ALA A 910 -5.25 -24.87 -25.26
CA ALA A 910 -4.12 -24.61 -26.14
C ALA A 910 -4.00 -25.64 -27.29
N VAL A 911 -4.14 -26.93 -26.98
CA VAL A 911 -4.15 -28.00 -28.00
C VAL A 911 -5.32 -27.84 -28.96
N SER A 912 -6.50 -27.51 -28.43
CA SER A 912 -7.71 -27.28 -29.24
C SER A 912 -7.54 -26.08 -30.19
N CYS A 913 -7.01 -24.97 -29.70
CA CYS A 913 -6.69 -23.78 -30.50
C CYS A 913 -5.67 -24.11 -31.60
N HIS A 914 -4.58 -24.80 -31.25
CA HIS A 914 -3.54 -25.21 -32.19
C HIS A 914 -4.10 -26.11 -33.31
N ASN A 915 -4.93 -27.09 -32.96
CA ASN A 915 -5.55 -28.02 -33.91
C ASN A 915 -6.52 -27.31 -34.86
N ALA A 916 -7.37 -26.42 -34.34
CA ALA A 916 -8.32 -25.64 -35.14
C ALA A 916 -7.59 -24.72 -36.13
N LEU A 917 -6.60 -23.96 -35.65
CA LEU A 917 -5.84 -23.03 -36.48
C LEU A 917 -4.95 -23.76 -37.52
N SER A 918 -4.32 -24.87 -37.13
CA SER A 918 -3.54 -25.71 -38.06
C SER A 918 -4.42 -26.30 -39.16
N SER A 919 -5.64 -26.72 -38.82
CA SER A 919 -6.62 -27.26 -39.78
C SER A 919 -7.11 -26.18 -40.74
N PHE A 920 -7.37 -24.97 -40.24
CA PHE A 920 -7.70 -23.80 -41.05
C PHE A 920 -6.58 -23.48 -42.06
N LEU A 921 -5.33 -23.38 -41.61
CA LEU A 921 -4.19 -23.09 -42.48
C LEU A 921 -3.98 -24.20 -43.53
N LEU A 922 -4.09 -25.48 -43.14
CA LEU A 922 -4.00 -26.59 -44.09
C LEU A 922 -5.10 -26.54 -45.17
N ALA A 923 -6.34 -26.22 -44.78
CA ALA A 923 -7.46 -26.09 -45.71
C ALA A 923 -7.26 -24.91 -46.66
N SER A 924 -6.82 -23.76 -46.14
CA SER A 924 -6.52 -22.56 -46.93
C SER A 924 -5.38 -22.77 -47.93
N PHE A 925 -4.32 -23.49 -47.54
CA PHE A 925 -3.25 -23.83 -48.49
C PHE A 925 -3.70 -24.78 -49.60
N ARG A 926 -4.58 -25.74 -49.30
CA ARG A 926 -5.14 -26.65 -50.33
C ARG A 926 -6.02 -25.91 -51.33
N SER A 927 -6.88 -25.01 -50.87
CA SER A 927 -7.72 -24.20 -51.76
C SER A 927 -6.91 -23.26 -52.64
N HIS A 928 -5.76 -22.76 -52.16
CA HIS A 928 -4.87 -21.89 -52.95
C HIS A 928 -4.15 -22.67 -54.06
N VAL A 929 -3.78 -23.93 -53.82
CA VAL A 929 -3.19 -24.82 -54.84
C VAL A 929 -4.23 -25.20 -55.90
N GLN A 930 -5.45 -25.56 -55.49
CA GLN A 930 -6.55 -25.85 -56.43
C GLN A 930 -6.94 -24.64 -57.28
N ASN A 931 -6.93 -23.42 -56.71
CA ASN A 931 -7.21 -22.21 -57.47
C ASN A 931 -6.08 -21.84 -58.45
N GLU A 932 -4.81 -22.10 -58.10
CA GLU A 932 -3.69 -21.92 -59.06
C GLU A 932 -3.68 -22.98 -60.16
N GLU A 933 -4.02 -24.24 -59.86
CA GLU A 933 -4.19 -25.29 -60.87
C GLU A 933 -5.39 -24.99 -61.81
N SER A 934 -6.48 -24.40 -61.30
CA SER A 934 -7.64 -23.99 -62.11
C SER A 934 -7.39 -22.75 -62.99
N ARG A 935 -6.37 -21.94 -62.66
CA ARG A 935 -5.95 -20.77 -63.46
C ARG A 935 -4.81 -21.06 -64.43
N GLY A 936 -4.20 -22.25 -64.36
CA GLY A 936 -3.07 -22.66 -65.19
C GLY A 936 -3.42 -23.25 -66.56
N GLY A 937 -4.67 -23.14 -67.02
CA GLY A 937 -5.11 -23.66 -68.32
C GLY A 937 -5.38 -22.56 -69.35
N SER A 938 -4.35 -21.84 -69.81
CA SER A 938 -4.35 -21.08 -71.09
C SER A 938 -3.10 -20.19 -71.21
N GLY A 939 -2.21 -20.52 -72.14
CA GLY A 939 -1.39 -19.55 -72.89
C GLY A 939 0.06 -19.35 -72.42
N ASP A 940 0.98 -19.69 -73.33
CA ASP A 940 2.43 -19.48 -73.28
C ASP A 940 2.86 -18.02 -73.03
N GLY A 941 4.06 -17.87 -72.44
CA GLY A 941 4.94 -16.74 -72.75
C GLY A 941 5.51 -15.95 -71.56
N GLU A 942 6.81 -16.11 -71.37
CA GLU A 942 7.78 -15.19 -70.74
C GLU A 942 8.02 -15.16 -69.21
N MET A 943 9.32 -15.28 -68.95
CA MET A 943 10.07 -15.22 -67.71
C MET A 943 10.10 -13.80 -67.11
N SER A 944 9.64 -13.59 -65.85
CA SER A 944 10.35 -12.71 -64.90
C SER A 944 9.86 -12.76 -63.44
N LYS A 945 10.85 -12.79 -62.54
CA LYS A 945 10.89 -12.35 -61.12
C LYS A 945 9.93 -12.97 -60.08
N TYR A 946 10.50 -13.90 -59.34
CA TYR A 946 10.17 -14.20 -57.93
C TYR A 946 10.02 -12.93 -57.10
N ARG A 947 8.83 -12.71 -56.52
CA ARG A 947 8.62 -11.83 -55.39
C ARG A 947 7.75 -12.56 -54.36
N GLN A 948 8.34 -12.91 -53.22
CA GLN A 948 7.63 -13.43 -52.04
C GLN A 948 6.47 -12.49 -51.69
N HIS A 949 5.23 -12.97 -51.85
CA HIS A 949 4.05 -12.32 -51.30
C HIS A 949 3.58 -13.10 -50.08
N ILE A 950 3.97 -12.59 -48.92
CA ILE A 950 3.30 -12.85 -47.65
C ILE A 950 1.84 -12.39 -47.82
N PRO A 951 0.82 -13.21 -47.55
CA PRO A 951 -0.57 -12.75 -47.62
C PRO A 951 -0.78 -11.65 -46.57
N LYS A 952 -1.03 -10.43 -47.03
CA LYS A 952 -1.42 -9.30 -46.18
C LYS A 952 -2.77 -9.60 -45.54
N TYR A 953 -2.76 -9.69 -44.22
CA TYR A 953 -3.95 -9.67 -43.38
C TYR A 953 -4.66 -8.31 -43.53
N ASN A 954 -5.76 -8.27 -44.29
CA ASN A 954 -6.65 -7.13 -44.34
C ASN A 954 -7.94 -7.50 -43.59
N GLY A 955 -8.06 -7.02 -42.35
CA GLY A 955 -9.33 -6.97 -41.64
C GLY A 955 -10.24 -5.95 -42.32
N GLN A 956 -11.15 -6.41 -43.19
CA GLN A 956 -12.24 -5.58 -43.68
C GLN A 956 -13.45 -6.46 -44.07
N SER A 957 -14.31 -6.75 -43.09
CA SER A 957 -15.72 -7.02 -43.37
C SER A 957 -16.45 -5.68 -43.37
N ASN A 958 -16.92 -5.26 -44.56
CA ASN A 958 -18.11 -4.45 -44.78
C ASN A 958 -18.23 -4.16 -46.29
N LYS A 959 -19.00 -4.98 -46.99
CA LYS A 959 -19.66 -4.59 -48.23
C LYS A 959 -21.17 -4.74 -48.01
N LEU A 960 -21.81 -3.64 -47.64
CA LEU A 960 -23.21 -3.39 -47.94
C LEU A 960 -23.24 -2.93 -49.41
N VAL A 961 -23.89 -3.69 -50.29
CA VAL A 961 -24.20 -3.28 -51.67
C VAL A 961 -25.73 -3.13 -51.75
N PRO A 962 -26.25 -2.09 -52.43
CA PRO A 962 -27.66 -1.74 -52.35
C PRO A 962 -28.54 -2.70 -53.14
N LEU A 963 -29.80 -2.76 -52.70
CA LEU A 963 -30.95 -3.40 -53.34
C LEU A 963 -30.91 -3.24 -54.86
N ASN A 964 -30.93 -4.35 -55.58
CA ASN A 964 -31.69 -4.44 -56.82
C ASN A 964 -32.39 -5.79 -56.86
N GLU A 965 -33.70 -5.72 -57.04
CA GLU A 965 -34.61 -6.85 -57.07
C GLU A 965 -34.35 -7.75 -58.30
N ASN A 966 -34.77 -9.00 -58.13
CA ASN A 966 -35.15 -10.01 -59.12
C ASN A 966 -34.17 -11.15 -59.46
N ILE A 967 -34.67 -12.34 -59.10
CA ILE A 967 -34.56 -13.66 -59.74
C ILE A 967 -33.70 -14.71 -59.03
N SER A 968 -34.46 -15.58 -58.35
CA SER A 968 -34.37 -17.05 -58.27
C SER A 968 -33.79 -17.67 -57.00
N SER A 969 -34.70 -18.43 -56.39
CA SER A 969 -34.66 -19.22 -55.19
C SER A 969 -33.62 -20.35 -55.21
N GLY A 970 -32.97 -20.56 -54.06
CA GLY A 970 -32.52 -21.90 -53.63
C GLY A 970 -31.02 -22.15 -53.71
N LEU A 971 -30.24 -21.59 -52.79
CA LEU A 971 -29.04 -22.25 -52.26
C LEU A 971 -28.75 -21.72 -50.85
N GLU A 972 -29.00 -22.55 -49.84
CA GLU A 972 -28.62 -22.27 -48.45
C GLU A 972 -27.09 -22.12 -48.38
N ASN A 973 -26.62 -21.03 -47.74
CA ASN A 973 -25.19 -20.77 -47.51
C ASN A 973 -24.60 -21.81 -46.55
N VAL A 974 -24.09 -22.94 -47.07
CA VAL A 974 -23.34 -23.93 -46.28
C VAL A 974 -21.97 -23.32 -45.91
N LYS A 975 -21.72 -23.06 -44.62
CA LYS A 975 -20.42 -22.58 -44.11
C LYS A 975 -19.29 -23.52 -44.53
N SER A 976 -18.18 -22.97 -45.02
CA SER A 976 -17.04 -23.80 -45.43
C SER A 976 -16.34 -24.45 -44.21
N TYR A 977 -15.71 -25.62 -44.43
CA TYR A 977 -14.94 -26.30 -43.37
C TYR A 977 -13.87 -25.40 -42.76
N ALA A 978 -13.21 -24.55 -43.56
CA ALA A 978 -12.19 -23.61 -43.11
C ALA A 978 -12.78 -22.54 -42.17
N GLU A 979 -13.93 -21.94 -42.53
CA GLU A 979 -14.61 -20.94 -41.70
C GLU A 979 -15.05 -21.53 -40.35
N THR A 980 -15.56 -22.78 -40.36
CA THR A 980 -15.94 -23.48 -39.14
C THR A 980 -14.75 -23.69 -38.20
N GLN A 981 -13.58 -24.06 -38.72
CA GLN A 981 -12.37 -24.21 -37.91
C GLN A 981 -11.87 -22.87 -37.34
N LEU A 982 -12.04 -21.78 -38.10
CA LEU A 982 -11.66 -20.44 -37.64
C LEU A 982 -12.59 -19.92 -36.53
N GLU A 983 -13.90 -20.17 -36.64
CA GLU A 983 -14.88 -19.84 -35.59
C GLU A 983 -14.58 -20.60 -34.28
N ILE A 984 -14.26 -21.90 -34.38
CA ILE A 984 -13.84 -22.72 -33.23
C ILE A 984 -12.59 -22.13 -32.58
N PHE A 985 -11.60 -21.73 -33.38
CA PHE A 985 -10.40 -21.08 -32.85
C PHE A 985 -10.73 -19.79 -32.10
N HIS A 986 -11.56 -18.91 -32.67
CA HIS A 986 -11.91 -17.63 -32.05
C HIS A 986 -12.62 -17.77 -30.70
N HIS A 987 -13.58 -18.70 -30.59
CA HIS A 987 -14.26 -18.96 -29.33
C HIS A 987 -13.33 -19.62 -28.29
N ARG A 988 -12.54 -20.63 -28.70
CA ARG A 988 -11.61 -21.31 -27.79
C ARG A 988 -10.47 -20.40 -27.32
N HIS A 989 -10.04 -19.46 -28.15
CA HIS A 989 -9.06 -18.45 -27.76
C HIS A 989 -9.61 -17.51 -26.67
N GLY A 990 -10.90 -17.14 -26.75
CA GLY A 990 -11.59 -16.41 -25.69
C GLY A 990 -11.57 -17.12 -24.34
N LEU A 991 -11.97 -18.40 -24.33
CA LEU A 991 -11.94 -19.23 -23.12
C LEU A 991 -10.51 -19.41 -22.58
N LEU A 992 -9.54 -19.67 -23.46
CA LEU A 992 -8.13 -19.79 -23.09
C LEU A 992 -7.63 -18.56 -22.32
N ILE A 993 -7.94 -17.35 -22.79
CA ILE A 993 -7.49 -16.11 -22.13
C ILE A 993 -8.20 -15.90 -20.80
N LEU A 994 -9.52 -16.15 -20.70
CA LEU A 994 -10.25 -16.06 -19.43
C LEU A 994 -9.67 -17.03 -18.39
N HIS A 995 -9.49 -18.29 -18.76
CA HIS A 995 -8.94 -19.31 -17.88
C HIS A 995 -7.46 -19.07 -17.57
N LEU A 996 -6.71 -18.41 -18.47
CA LEU A 996 -5.33 -18.02 -18.19
C LEU A 996 -5.26 -16.99 -17.06
N LEU A 997 -6.13 -15.97 -17.11
CA LEU A 997 -6.25 -15.00 -16.02
C LEU A 997 -6.65 -15.67 -14.70
N ALA A 998 -7.60 -16.60 -14.74
CA ALA A 998 -7.97 -17.39 -13.55
C ALA A 998 -6.78 -18.21 -13.01
N THR A 999 -6.01 -18.88 -13.86
CA THR A 999 -4.81 -19.62 -13.43
C THR A 999 -3.75 -18.70 -12.81
N LEU A 1000 -3.54 -17.51 -13.38
CA LEU A 1000 -2.59 -16.53 -12.86
C LEU A 1000 -2.93 -16.06 -11.44
N MET A 1001 -4.21 -16.05 -11.05
CA MET A 1001 -4.63 -15.69 -9.68
C MET A 1001 -4.21 -16.72 -8.63
N PHE A 1002 -4.17 -18.00 -8.98
CA PHE A 1002 -3.73 -19.08 -8.08
C PHE A 1002 -2.23 -19.39 -8.19
N LEU A 1003 -1.51 -18.75 -9.11
CA LEU A 1003 -0.08 -18.95 -9.28
C LEU A 1003 0.73 -18.64 -8.00
N PRO A 1004 0.45 -17.56 -7.24
CA PRO A 1004 1.17 -17.30 -6.00
C PRO A 1004 0.95 -18.39 -4.93
N SER A 1005 -0.29 -18.88 -4.79
CA SER A 1005 -0.62 -19.99 -3.89
C SER A 1005 0.11 -21.28 -4.31
N LEU A 1006 0.19 -21.57 -5.61
CA LEU A 1006 0.98 -22.71 -6.11
C LEU A 1006 2.47 -22.59 -5.77
N VAL A 1007 3.06 -21.39 -5.88
CA VAL A 1007 4.46 -21.15 -5.51
C VAL A 1007 4.68 -21.45 -4.02
N ALA A 1008 3.78 -20.98 -3.16
CA ALA A 1008 3.84 -21.25 -1.73
C ALA A 1008 3.67 -22.75 -1.41
N TRP A 1009 2.78 -23.44 -2.13
CA TRP A 1009 2.59 -24.89 -1.99
C TRP A 1009 3.81 -25.70 -2.45
N LEU A 1010 4.46 -25.32 -3.56
CA LEU A 1010 5.66 -26.00 -4.06
C LEU A 1010 6.82 -25.95 -3.07
N GLN A 1011 6.94 -24.86 -2.30
CA GLN A 1011 7.94 -24.74 -1.24
C GLN A 1011 7.75 -25.78 -0.12
N ARG A 1012 6.52 -26.27 0.10
CA ARG A 1012 6.19 -27.22 1.18
C ARG A 1012 6.49 -28.68 0.84
N ILE A 1013 6.88 -28.98 -0.41
CA ILE A 1013 7.19 -30.35 -0.83
C ILE A 1013 8.34 -30.90 0.02
N GLY A 1014 8.03 -31.86 0.91
CA GLY A 1014 8.99 -32.50 1.81
C GLY A 1014 8.95 -32.02 3.27
N VAL A 1015 8.21 -30.96 3.57
CA VAL A 1015 8.07 -30.39 4.94
C VAL A 1015 6.69 -30.70 5.55
N GLY A 1016 5.68 -30.87 4.71
CA GLY A 1016 4.33 -31.32 5.08
C GLY A 1016 3.34 -31.12 3.94
N GLN A 1017 2.28 -31.93 3.87
CA GLN A 1017 1.20 -31.74 2.88
C GLN A 1017 -0.12 -31.47 3.60
N SER A 1018 -0.77 -30.37 3.24
CA SER A 1018 -2.17 -30.12 3.56
C SER A 1018 -3.00 -30.11 2.28
N PHE A 1019 -4.24 -30.61 2.40
CA PHE A 1019 -5.19 -30.55 1.30
C PHE A 1019 -5.55 -29.09 0.99
N PRO A 1020 -5.85 -28.77 -0.29
CA PRO A 1020 -6.38 -27.48 -0.65
C PRO A 1020 -7.62 -27.10 0.15
N TRP A 1021 -7.82 -25.79 0.35
CA TRP A 1021 -9.03 -25.29 0.97
C TRP A 1021 -10.28 -25.72 0.20
N PHE A 1022 -11.27 -26.24 0.92
CA PHE A 1022 -12.49 -26.79 0.33
C PHE A 1022 -13.22 -25.79 -0.58
N LEU A 1023 -13.29 -24.52 -0.16
CA LEU A 1023 -13.89 -23.46 -0.96
C LEU A 1023 -13.16 -23.26 -2.29
N ASP A 1024 -11.83 -23.20 -2.27
CA ASP A 1024 -11.03 -23.00 -3.48
C ASP A 1024 -11.21 -24.18 -4.45
N SER A 1025 -11.24 -25.41 -3.94
CA SER A 1025 -11.53 -26.60 -4.75
C SER A 1025 -12.92 -26.54 -5.40
N ILE A 1026 -13.97 -26.15 -4.66
CA ILE A 1026 -15.32 -26.00 -5.23
C ILE A 1026 -15.35 -24.93 -6.32
N LEU A 1027 -14.77 -23.76 -6.06
CA LEU A 1027 -14.78 -22.66 -7.03
C LEU A 1027 -14.04 -23.06 -8.30
N ILE A 1028 -12.89 -23.72 -8.18
CA ILE A 1028 -12.14 -24.22 -9.34
C ILE A 1028 -12.86 -25.35 -10.06
N ILE A 1029 -13.59 -26.23 -9.37
CA ILE A 1029 -14.49 -27.18 -10.03
C ILE A 1029 -15.52 -26.44 -10.89
N GLY A 1030 -16.11 -25.35 -10.40
CA GLY A 1030 -16.98 -24.49 -11.20
C GLY A 1030 -16.27 -23.92 -12.45
N VAL A 1031 -15.04 -23.46 -12.32
CA VAL A 1031 -14.23 -22.96 -13.45
C VAL A 1031 -13.90 -24.07 -14.46
N LEU A 1032 -13.60 -25.28 -13.99
CA LEU A 1032 -13.39 -26.46 -14.84
C LEU A 1032 -14.66 -26.83 -15.59
N LEU A 1033 -15.81 -26.84 -14.90
CA LEU A 1033 -17.10 -27.09 -15.52
C LEU A 1033 -17.41 -26.08 -16.62
N HIS A 1034 -17.09 -24.80 -16.40
CA HIS A 1034 -17.21 -23.75 -17.42
C HIS A 1034 -16.44 -24.11 -18.71
N GLY A 1035 -15.15 -24.44 -18.61
CA GLY A 1035 -14.33 -24.74 -19.80
C GLY A 1035 -14.67 -26.07 -20.49
N ILE A 1036 -15.19 -27.05 -19.74
CA ILE A 1036 -15.53 -28.39 -20.24
C ILE A 1036 -16.96 -28.44 -20.83
N CYS A 1037 -17.89 -27.66 -20.27
CA CYS A 1037 -19.29 -27.63 -20.68
C CYS A 1037 -19.61 -26.62 -21.78
N ASP A 1038 -18.71 -25.69 -22.09
CA ASP A 1038 -18.84 -24.74 -23.20
C ASP A 1038 -17.86 -25.08 -24.35
N PRO A 1039 -18.02 -26.22 -25.08
CA PRO A 1039 -17.13 -26.55 -26.19
C PRO A 1039 -17.46 -25.81 -27.50
N ARG A 1040 -18.71 -25.34 -27.63
CA ARG A 1040 -19.27 -24.52 -28.68
C ARG A 1040 -20.38 -23.67 -28.02
N PRO A 1041 -20.59 -22.41 -28.43
CA PRO A 1041 -21.57 -21.51 -27.80
C PRO A 1041 -23.05 -21.90 -28.11
N GLU A 1042 -23.39 -23.18 -28.09
CA GLU A 1042 -24.67 -23.74 -28.54
C GLU A 1042 -25.85 -23.53 -27.55
N PHE A 1043 -25.67 -22.78 -26.44
CA PHE A 1043 -26.56 -22.89 -25.28
C PHE A 1043 -27.32 -21.60 -24.92
N ASN A 1044 -28.65 -21.73 -24.84
CA ASN A 1044 -29.54 -20.80 -24.12
C ASN A 1044 -29.93 -21.43 -22.77
N PHE A 1045 -29.94 -20.66 -21.68
CA PHE A 1045 -30.40 -21.11 -20.37
C PHE A 1045 -31.94 -20.99 -20.29
N PHE A 1046 -32.62 -22.01 -19.78
CA PHE A 1046 -34.08 -22.03 -19.66
C PHE A 1046 -34.50 -22.20 -18.19
N PHE A 1047 -34.94 -21.15 -17.50
CA PHE A 1047 -35.45 -21.27 -16.13
C PHE A 1047 -36.97 -21.52 -16.11
N PRO A 1048 -37.46 -22.67 -15.59
CA PRO A 1048 -38.85 -22.80 -15.21
C PRO A 1048 -39.06 -22.34 -13.76
N PHE A 1049 -39.69 -21.19 -13.54
CA PHE A 1049 -40.23 -20.83 -12.22
C PHE A 1049 -41.56 -21.56 -11.98
N PRO A 1050 -41.81 -22.16 -10.81
CA PRO A 1050 -43.11 -22.73 -10.49
C PRO A 1050 -44.14 -21.60 -10.35
N GLY A 1051 -45.12 -21.53 -11.26
CA GLY A 1051 -46.29 -20.64 -11.14
C GLY A 1051 -46.48 -19.59 -12.24
N PHE A 1052 -45.50 -19.36 -13.12
CA PHE A 1052 -45.63 -18.43 -14.26
C PHE A 1052 -45.59 -19.17 -15.61
N LYS A 1053 -46.60 -18.97 -16.47
CA LYS A 1053 -46.75 -19.59 -17.80
C LYS A 1053 -45.79 -19.05 -18.89
N GLY A 1054 -44.68 -18.41 -18.52
CA GLY A 1054 -43.66 -17.92 -19.46
C GLY A 1054 -42.29 -18.48 -19.11
N GLN A 1055 -41.66 -19.20 -20.06
CA GLN A 1055 -40.25 -19.62 -19.95
C GLN A 1055 -39.36 -18.42 -20.25
N TRP A 1056 -38.57 -17.98 -19.27
CA TRP A 1056 -37.55 -16.94 -19.50
C TRP A 1056 -36.29 -17.61 -20.06
N GLU A 1057 -35.95 -17.31 -21.31
CA GLU A 1057 -34.67 -17.67 -21.93
C GLU A 1057 -33.61 -16.67 -21.48
N ILE A 1058 -32.74 -17.07 -20.55
CA ILE A 1058 -31.54 -16.30 -20.22
C ILE A 1058 -30.47 -16.74 -21.22
N LYS A 1059 -30.05 -15.83 -22.09
CA LYS A 1059 -29.01 -16.12 -23.09
C LYS A 1059 -27.61 -16.16 -22.46
N LEU A 1060 -26.68 -16.91 -23.04
CA LEU A 1060 -25.29 -16.99 -22.56
C LEU A 1060 -24.59 -15.62 -22.62
N SER A 1061 -24.91 -14.82 -23.64
CA SER A 1061 -24.48 -13.43 -23.74
C SER A 1061 -24.87 -12.60 -22.51
N LEU A 1062 -26.09 -12.75 -21.99
CA LEU A 1062 -26.53 -12.04 -20.78
C LEU A 1062 -25.76 -12.50 -19.53
N ALA A 1063 -25.48 -13.80 -19.40
CA ALA A 1063 -24.68 -14.31 -18.29
C ALA A 1063 -23.25 -13.77 -18.31
N TYR A 1064 -22.60 -13.71 -19.47
CA TYR A 1064 -21.28 -13.09 -19.63
C TYR A 1064 -21.30 -11.58 -19.37
N LEU A 1065 -22.37 -10.88 -19.76
CA LEU A 1065 -22.53 -9.45 -19.42
C LEU A 1065 -22.60 -9.23 -17.90
N LEU A 1066 -23.44 -10.01 -17.21
CA LEU A 1066 -23.58 -9.93 -15.75
C LEU A 1066 -22.27 -10.31 -15.04
N ALA A 1067 -21.60 -11.38 -15.47
CA ALA A 1067 -20.29 -11.76 -14.95
C ALA A 1067 -19.23 -10.67 -15.15
N GLY A 1068 -19.28 -9.97 -16.30
CA GLY A 1068 -18.44 -8.81 -16.59
C GLY A 1068 -18.72 -7.64 -15.65
N TYR A 1069 -19.99 -7.31 -15.37
CA TYR A 1069 -20.36 -6.28 -14.40
C TYR A 1069 -19.92 -6.65 -12.98
N VAL A 1070 -20.17 -7.88 -12.53
CA VAL A 1070 -19.70 -8.36 -11.21
C VAL A 1070 -18.18 -8.23 -11.12
N SER A 1071 -17.45 -8.65 -12.16
CA SER A 1071 -15.98 -8.55 -12.17
C SER A 1071 -15.48 -7.11 -12.17
N TYR A 1072 -16.20 -6.18 -12.81
CA TYR A 1072 -15.91 -4.76 -12.75
C TYR A 1072 -16.08 -4.23 -11.32
N LEU A 1073 -17.20 -4.55 -10.68
CA LEU A 1073 -17.48 -4.14 -9.30
C LEU A 1073 -16.47 -4.74 -8.31
N SER A 1074 -16.06 -5.99 -8.50
CA SER A 1074 -14.97 -6.63 -7.76
C SER A 1074 -13.66 -5.85 -7.87
N GLY A 1075 -13.34 -5.34 -9.07
CA GLY A 1075 -12.19 -4.46 -9.30
C GLY A 1075 -12.30 -3.13 -8.55
N LEU A 1076 -13.47 -2.47 -8.60
CA LEU A 1076 -13.73 -1.22 -7.85
C LEU A 1076 -13.64 -1.41 -6.33
N ALA A 1077 -14.03 -2.59 -5.83
CA ALA A 1077 -13.92 -2.96 -4.42
C ALA A 1077 -12.49 -3.35 -3.98
N LEU A 1078 -11.52 -3.40 -4.91
CA LEU A 1078 -10.16 -3.89 -4.70
C LEU A 1078 -10.08 -5.35 -4.21
N THR A 1079 -11.10 -6.17 -4.53
CA THR A 1079 -11.20 -7.59 -4.16
C THR A 1079 -11.28 -8.49 -5.40
N PRO A 1080 -10.23 -8.55 -6.25
CA PRO A 1080 -10.28 -9.25 -7.53
C PRO A 1080 -10.54 -10.76 -7.39
N TYR A 1081 -10.21 -11.39 -6.25
CA TYR A 1081 -10.55 -12.79 -5.98
C TYR A 1081 -12.05 -13.10 -6.11
N THR A 1082 -12.93 -12.11 -5.89
CA THR A 1082 -14.38 -12.31 -5.98
C THR A 1082 -14.88 -12.58 -7.40
N THR A 1083 -14.05 -12.33 -8.42
CA THR A 1083 -14.34 -12.69 -9.82
C THR A 1083 -14.49 -14.21 -10.03
N PHE A 1084 -13.86 -15.03 -9.18
CA PHE A 1084 -14.02 -16.49 -9.22
C PHE A 1084 -15.45 -16.93 -8.97
N TYR A 1085 -16.18 -16.25 -8.08
CA TYR A 1085 -17.60 -16.56 -7.86
C TYR A 1085 -18.40 -16.36 -9.14
N ALA A 1086 -18.10 -15.33 -9.94
CA ALA A 1086 -18.76 -15.10 -11.22
C ALA A 1086 -18.43 -16.22 -12.23
N ILE A 1087 -17.15 -16.54 -12.43
CA ILE A 1087 -16.72 -17.61 -13.36
C ILE A 1087 -17.32 -18.97 -12.95
N ALA A 1088 -17.19 -19.33 -11.67
CA ALA A 1088 -17.70 -20.58 -11.14
C ALA A 1088 -19.22 -20.69 -11.25
N THR A 1089 -19.95 -19.59 -10.99
CA THR A 1089 -21.42 -19.57 -11.13
C THR A 1089 -21.84 -19.84 -12.57
N VAL A 1090 -21.21 -19.20 -13.56
CA VAL A 1090 -21.49 -19.49 -14.98
C VAL A 1090 -21.19 -20.97 -15.28
N GLY A 1091 -20.11 -21.52 -14.74
CA GLY A 1091 -19.76 -22.93 -14.88
C GLY A 1091 -20.75 -23.92 -14.27
N PHE A 1092 -21.23 -23.67 -13.04
CA PHE A 1092 -22.22 -24.52 -12.40
C PHE A 1092 -23.58 -24.44 -13.10
N VAL A 1093 -24.01 -23.23 -13.48
CA VAL A 1093 -25.26 -23.02 -14.20
C VAL A 1093 -25.23 -23.74 -15.56
N THR A 1094 -24.16 -23.58 -16.34
CA THR A 1094 -23.99 -24.29 -17.63
C THR A 1094 -24.00 -25.81 -17.46
N PHE A 1095 -23.33 -26.34 -16.43
CA PHE A 1095 -23.34 -27.77 -16.15
C PHE A 1095 -24.74 -28.31 -15.81
N VAL A 1096 -25.46 -27.67 -14.89
CA VAL A 1096 -26.81 -28.09 -14.48
C VAL A 1096 -27.75 -28.13 -15.68
N PHE A 1097 -27.70 -27.12 -16.54
CA PHE A 1097 -28.53 -27.10 -17.75
C PHE A 1097 -28.17 -28.19 -18.75
N ARG A 1098 -26.89 -28.50 -18.90
CA ARG A 1098 -26.44 -29.60 -19.77
C ARG A 1098 -26.98 -30.96 -19.30
N VAL A 1099 -27.06 -31.17 -17.99
CA VAL A 1099 -27.67 -32.39 -17.40
C VAL A 1099 -29.17 -32.42 -17.69
N ILE A 1100 -29.89 -31.32 -17.41
CA ILE A 1100 -31.34 -31.23 -17.62
C ILE A 1100 -31.74 -31.41 -19.10
N GLN A 1101 -30.95 -30.87 -20.03
CA GLN A 1101 -31.22 -31.00 -21.47
C GLN A 1101 -30.98 -32.43 -21.98
N ARG A 1102 -30.01 -33.14 -21.40
CA ARG A 1102 -29.76 -34.56 -21.70
C ARG A 1102 -30.92 -35.45 -21.24
N ASP A 1103 -31.56 -35.09 -20.13
CA ASP A 1103 -32.74 -35.81 -19.60
C ASP A 1103 -34.04 -35.45 -20.33
N LYS A 1104 -34.16 -34.25 -20.93
CA LYS A 1104 -35.40 -33.78 -21.59
C LYS A 1104 -35.57 -34.19 -23.06
N GLY A 1105 -34.60 -34.86 -23.68
CA GLY A 1105 -34.90 -35.64 -24.89
C GLY A 1105 -33.84 -35.67 -25.98
N SER A 1106 -33.53 -36.91 -26.36
CA SER A 1106 -33.23 -37.38 -27.72
C SER A 1106 -34.39 -37.17 -28.72
N SER A 1107 -35.28 -36.20 -28.48
CA SER A 1107 -36.44 -35.92 -29.33
C SER A 1107 -36.57 -34.41 -29.53
N ARG A 1108 -36.44 -33.98 -30.79
CA ARG A 1108 -36.59 -32.61 -31.33
C ARG A 1108 -35.40 -31.66 -31.15
N LYS A 1109 -34.39 -31.81 -32.02
CA LYS A 1109 -33.65 -30.73 -32.75
C LYS A 1109 -32.43 -31.25 -33.56
N HIS A 1110 -32.29 -32.55 -33.78
CA HIS A 1110 -31.17 -33.13 -34.55
C HIS A 1110 -31.36 -33.22 -36.08
N SER A 1111 -32.35 -32.55 -36.66
CA SER A 1111 -32.64 -32.68 -38.11
C SER A 1111 -32.05 -31.59 -39.02
N HIS A 1112 -31.26 -30.62 -38.54
CA HIS A 1112 -30.80 -29.52 -39.42
C HIS A 1112 -29.27 -29.27 -39.48
N HIS A 1113 -28.42 -30.16 -38.95
CA HIS A 1113 -26.96 -29.92 -39.02
C HIS A 1113 -26.08 -31.15 -39.29
N ARG A 1114 -26.66 -32.20 -39.90
CA ARG A 1114 -25.88 -33.25 -40.58
C ARG A 1114 -26.51 -33.58 -41.91
N GLN A 1115 -26.19 -32.79 -42.92
CA GLN A 1115 -25.98 -33.21 -44.30
C GLN A 1115 -25.02 -32.23 -44.97
#